data_AF-A0A7K7YZ10-F1
#
_entry.id   AF-A0A7K7YZ10-F1
#
_cell.length_a   1.000
_cell.length_b   1.000
_cell.length_c   1.000
_cell.angle_alpha   90.00
_cell.angle_beta   90.00
_cell.angle_gamma   90.00
#
_symmetry.space_group_name_H-M   'P 1'
#
loop_
_entity.id
_entity.type
_entity.pdbx_description
1 polymer ?
#
loop_
_entity_poly.entity_id
_entity_poly.type
_entity_poly.pdbx_seq_one_letter_code
_entity_poly.pdbx_strand_id
1 'polypeptide(L)'
;SGRGTCLDNEPPKRDFLYPAVAPGQVYDADEQCRFQYGATSRQCKYGEVCRELWCLSKSNRCVTNSIPAAEGTLCQTGSIEKGWCYQGECVPFGTWPQSIDGGWGPWSIWGECSRTCGGGVSSSIRHCDSPAPSGGGKYCLGERKRYRSCNTDPCPSGARDFREKQCADFDNMPFRGKYYNWKPYTGGGVKPCALNCLAEGYNFYTERAPAVIDGTQCNADSLDICINGECKHVGCDNILGSDAKEDRCRVCGGDGSTCEAIEGFFNDSLPRGGYMEVIQIPRGSVHIEIREVAMSKNYIALKSEEDDYYINGAWTIDWPRKFDVAGTAFHYKRPTDEPESLEALGPTSENLIVMILLQEQNLGIKYKFNVPISRTGSGDNEVGFTWNHLPWSECSATCAGGVQKQEVVCKRLDDSSIVQNNYCDPDSKPPENQRACNTEPCPPEWFIGDWSECSKTCDGGMRSRTVLCIRKIGPSEEETLDAANCLTHRPMEKEPCNNQSCPPQWVALDWSECTPKCGPGFKHRIVLCKSSDLLKTFPAAQCQDENKPPVRIRCSLGRCPPPRWVAGDWGQCSAQCGLGQQMRTVQCLSYTGQASSECPETLRPPSMQQCESKCDSTPISNTEECKDVNKVAYCPLVLKFKFCSRAYFRQMCCKTCQGH
;
A
#
# COMPACT_ATOMS: atom_id res chain seq x y z
N SER A 1 15.71 -7.37 3.79
CA SER A 1 16.69 -6.47 4.45
C SER A 1 16.23 -5.04 4.53
N GLY A 2 15.65 -4.67 5.68
CA GLY A 2 15.23 -3.30 6.00
C GLY A 2 16.32 -2.44 6.65
N ARG A 3 17.60 -2.81 6.55
CA ARG A 3 18.71 -2.04 7.14
C ARG A 3 19.17 -0.87 6.27
N GLY A 4 18.92 -0.90 4.95
CA GLY A 4 19.45 0.13 4.05
C GLY A 4 20.97 0.11 3.89
N THR A 5 21.67 -0.91 4.40
CA THR A 5 23.15 -1.01 4.40
C THR A 5 23.78 -1.02 3.01
N CYS A 6 23.01 -1.36 1.98
CA CYS A 6 23.43 -1.19 0.59
C CYS A 6 23.64 0.28 0.19
N LEU A 7 23.15 1.24 0.98
CA LEU A 7 23.37 2.68 0.82
C LEU A 7 24.52 3.21 1.69
N ASP A 8 25.02 2.43 2.66
CA ASP A 8 26.09 2.87 3.57
C ASP A 8 27.47 2.87 2.91
N ASN A 9 27.64 2.03 1.88
CA ASN A 9 28.84 2.09 1.07
C ASN A 9 28.76 3.32 0.18
N GLU A 10 29.72 4.23 0.35
CA GLU A 10 29.98 5.23 -0.68
C GLU A 10 30.22 4.44 -1.99
N PRO A 11 29.40 4.66 -3.04
CA PRO A 11 29.56 3.91 -4.28
C PRO A 11 31.03 4.06 -4.71
N PRO A 12 31.70 2.96 -5.13
CA PRO A 12 33.06 3.07 -5.62
C PRO A 12 33.12 4.23 -6.61
N LYS A 13 34.19 5.03 -6.60
CA LYS A 13 34.49 6.07 -7.61
C LYS A 13 34.68 5.43 -9.00
N ARG A 14 33.68 4.70 -9.48
CA ARG A 14 33.34 4.66 -10.88
C ARG A 14 32.60 5.96 -11.09
N ASP A 15 33.17 6.80 -11.93
CA ASP A 15 32.46 7.91 -12.53
C ASP A 15 31.30 7.32 -13.34
N PHE A 16 30.20 6.96 -12.65
CA PHE A 16 28.91 7.02 -13.28
C PHE A 16 28.72 8.51 -13.55
N LEU A 17 29.08 8.90 -14.77
CA LEU A 17 28.66 10.15 -15.36
C LEU A 17 27.13 10.07 -15.44
N TYR A 18 26.47 10.36 -14.32
CA TYR A 18 25.07 10.74 -14.35
C TYR A 18 24.98 11.88 -15.36
N PRO A 19 24.05 11.80 -16.33
CA PRO A 19 23.88 12.90 -17.26
C PRO A 19 23.71 14.17 -16.43
N ALA A 20 24.64 15.12 -16.55
CA ALA A 20 24.56 16.43 -15.88
C ALA A 20 23.40 17.29 -16.43
N VAL A 21 22.60 16.70 -17.31
CA VAL A 21 21.54 17.29 -18.10
C VAL A 21 20.25 16.52 -17.81
N ALA A 22 19.16 17.25 -17.63
CA ALA A 22 17.88 16.66 -17.32
C ALA A 22 17.38 15.80 -18.52
N PRO A 23 16.55 14.76 -18.31
CA PRO A 23 16.17 13.81 -19.35
C PRO A 23 15.58 14.48 -20.61
N GLY A 24 14.82 15.55 -20.44
CA GLY A 24 14.23 16.34 -21.51
C GLY A 24 15.21 17.19 -22.33
N GLN A 25 16.45 17.37 -21.84
CA GLN A 25 17.55 17.98 -22.60
C GLN A 25 18.28 16.96 -23.49
N VAL A 26 18.18 15.67 -23.15
CA VAL A 26 18.73 14.56 -23.95
C VAL A 26 17.69 14.06 -24.95
N TYR A 27 16.44 14.00 -24.51
CA TYR A 27 15.30 13.52 -25.30
C TYR A 27 14.29 14.67 -25.38
N ASP A 28 14.28 15.39 -26.49
CA ASP A 28 13.31 16.46 -26.70
C ASP A 28 11.87 15.93 -26.86
N ALA A 29 10.91 16.83 -27.02
CA ALA A 29 9.50 16.48 -27.13
C ALA A 29 9.20 15.57 -28.35
N ASP A 30 9.94 15.71 -29.45
CA ASP A 30 9.77 14.88 -30.64
C ASP A 30 10.28 13.46 -30.37
N GLU A 31 11.46 13.33 -29.78
CA GLU A 31 12.06 12.06 -29.38
C GLU A 31 11.17 11.31 -28.37
N GLN A 32 10.61 12.02 -27.39
CA GLN A 32 9.65 11.46 -26.45
C GLN A 32 8.37 10.95 -27.15
N CYS A 33 7.86 11.67 -28.14
CA CYS A 33 6.75 11.21 -28.96
C CYS A 33 7.09 9.95 -29.77
N ARG A 34 8.31 9.84 -30.29
CA ARG A 34 8.78 8.64 -31.00
C ARG A 34 8.80 7.40 -30.10
N PHE A 35 9.18 7.56 -28.84
CA PHE A 35 9.14 6.46 -27.87
C PHE A 35 7.72 6.02 -27.53
N GLN A 36 6.77 6.96 -27.43
CA GLN A 36 5.39 6.63 -27.06
C GLN A 36 4.56 6.08 -28.22
N TYR A 37 4.70 6.63 -29.44
CA TYR A 37 3.81 6.35 -30.56
C TYR A 37 4.51 5.81 -31.82
N GLY A 38 5.82 5.59 -31.74
CA GLY A 38 6.65 5.00 -32.80
C GLY A 38 7.47 6.01 -33.60
N ALA A 39 8.44 5.52 -34.37
CA ALA A 39 9.52 6.32 -34.99
C ALA A 39 9.10 7.50 -35.88
N THR A 40 7.87 7.50 -36.40
CA THR A 40 7.34 8.59 -37.26
C THR A 40 6.52 9.63 -36.49
N SER A 41 6.34 9.44 -35.18
CA SER A 41 5.64 10.40 -34.33
C SER A 41 6.54 11.59 -33.98
N ARG A 42 5.93 12.76 -33.78
CA ARG A 42 6.60 14.00 -33.37
C ARG A 42 5.64 14.84 -32.53
N GLN A 43 6.14 15.84 -31.84
CA GLN A 43 5.37 16.75 -31.03
C GLN A 43 4.29 17.44 -31.88
N CYS A 44 3.07 17.36 -31.37
CA CYS A 44 1.97 18.20 -31.82
C CYS A 44 1.94 19.48 -30.97
N LYS A 45 1.94 20.65 -31.62
CA LYS A 45 1.83 21.96 -30.95
C LYS A 45 0.39 22.25 -30.53
N TYR A 46 -0.13 21.43 -29.63
CA TYR A 46 -1.46 21.56 -29.03
C TYR A 46 -1.30 21.63 -27.52
N GLY A 47 -1.46 22.82 -26.93
CA GLY A 47 -1.28 23.04 -25.49
C GLY A 47 0.18 23.29 -25.05
N GLU A 48 0.37 23.39 -23.73
CA GLU A 48 1.68 23.60 -23.11
C GLU A 48 2.39 22.26 -22.90
N VAL A 49 3.57 22.11 -23.52
CA VAL A 49 4.33 20.85 -23.57
C VAL A 49 4.69 20.28 -22.19
N CYS A 50 4.89 21.14 -21.19
CA CYS A 50 5.32 20.71 -19.85
C CYS A 50 4.21 20.07 -19.03
N ARG A 51 2.95 20.45 -19.27
CA ARG A 51 1.81 19.87 -18.57
C ARG A 51 1.36 18.57 -19.20
N GLU A 52 1.42 18.52 -20.54
CA GLU A 52 0.97 17.35 -21.29
C GLU A 52 1.68 17.29 -22.64
N LEU A 53 2.35 16.17 -22.90
CA LEU A 53 3.01 15.94 -24.18
C LEU A 53 1.99 15.42 -25.21
N TRP A 54 1.73 16.24 -26.23
CA TRP A 54 0.87 15.88 -27.37
C TRP A 54 1.72 15.44 -28.55
N CYS A 55 1.35 14.32 -29.17
CA CYS A 55 2.12 13.67 -30.23
C CYS A 55 1.26 13.43 -31.47
N LEU A 56 1.86 13.42 -32.66
CA LEU A 56 1.17 13.07 -33.89
C LEU A 56 1.05 11.55 -34.04
N SER A 57 -0.17 11.08 -34.26
CA SER A 57 -0.44 9.69 -34.62
C SER A 57 -0.08 9.38 -36.07
N LYS A 58 -0.07 8.09 -36.46
CA LYS A 58 0.10 7.66 -37.86
C LYS A 58 -0.94 8.23 -38.83
N SER A 59 -2.07 8.72 -38.32
CA SER A 59 -3.14 9.38 -39.09
C SER A 59 -3.08 10.92 -39.01
N ASN A 60 -1.96 11.50 -38.57
CA ASN A 60 -1.75 12.94 -38.40
C ASN A 60 -2.73 13.62 -37.44
N ARG A 61 -3.24 12.89 -36.43
CA ARG A 61 -4.06 13.46 -35.35
C ARG A 61 -3.23 13.61 -34.09
N CYS A 62 -3.48 14.67 -33.33
CA CYS A 62 -2.81 14.86 -32.05
C CYS A 62 -3.42 13.92 -31.01
N VAL A 63 -2.57 13.10 -30.40
CA VAL A 63 -2.89 12.10 -29.39
C VAL A 63 -1.96 12.27 -28.20
N THR A 64 -2.43 11.94 -26.99
CA THR A 64 -1.65 12.01 -25.76
C THR A 64 -2.07 10.89 -24.81
N ASN A 65 -1.15 10.52 -23.91
CA ASN A 65 -1.41 9.59 -22.80
C ASN A 65 -1.53 10.34 -21.47
N SER A 66 -1.66 11.67 -21.50
CA SER A 66 -1.71 12.55 -20.32
C SER A 66 -0.48 12.48 -19.42
N ILE A 67 0.68 12.24 -20.03
CA ILE A 67 1.99 12.25 -19.39
C ILE A 67 2.65 13.60 -19.74
N PRO A 68 3.18 14.35 -18.77
CA PRO A 68 3.92 15.59 -19.03
C PRO A 68 5.22 15.31 -19.80
N ALA A 69 5.74 16.30 -20.51
CA ALA A 69 7.07 16.19 -21.09
C ALA A 69 8.13 16.07 -19.98
N ALA A 70 9.20 15.33 -20.26
CA ALA A 70 10.27 15.10 -19.31
C ALA A 70 10.92 16.42 -18.83
N GLU A 71 11.43 16.43 -17.60
CA GLU A 71 12.09 17.61 -17.05
C GLU A 71 13.30 18.00 -17.90
N GLY A 72 13.45 19.30 -18.16
CA GLY A 72 14.46 19.84 -19.07
C GLY A 72 14.02 19.96 -20.53
N THR A 73 12.83 19.47 -20.90
CA THR A 73 12.31 19.65 -22.27
C THR A 73 12.04 21.11 -22.56
N LEU A 74 12.46 21.59 -23.73
CA LEU A 74 12.28 22.98 -24.12
C LEU A 74 10.80 23.35 -24.20
N CYS A 75 10.48 24.50 -23.64
CA CYS A 75 9.13 25.04 -23.65
C CYS A 75 9.17 26.54 -23.94
N GLN A 76 8.04 27.03 -24.46
CA GLN A 76 7.84 28.43 -24.79
C GLN A 76 6.41 28.80 -24.42
N THR A 77 6.24 29.91 -23.73
CA THR A 77 4.93 30.49 -23.40
C THR A 77 4.88 31.95 -23.87
N GLY A 78 3.74 32.61 -23.75
CA GLY A 78 3.60 34.03 -24.14
C GLY A 78 4.51 34.98 -23.34
N SER A 79 5.01 34.55 -22.17
CA SER A 79 5.90 35.33 -21.28
C SER A 79 7.33 34.78 -21.21
N ILE A 80 7.57 33.55 -21.65
CA ILE A 80 8.87 32.89 -21.59
C ILE A 80 9.29 32.49 -23.00
N GLU A 81 10.23 33.24 -23.58
CA GLU A 81 10.75 32.98 -24.93
C GLU A 81 11.61 31.71 -25.02
N LYS A 82 12.35 31.39 -23.95
CA LYS A 82 13.15 30.17 -23.82
C LYS A 82 13.08 29.65 -22.38
N GLY A 83 12.35 28.57 -22.17
CA GLY A 83 12.22 27.88 -20.89
C GLY A 83 12.45 26.39 -21.01
N TRP A 84 12.38 25.70 -19.88
CA TRP A 84 12.35 24.24 -19.82
C TRP A 84 11.21 23.74 -18.91
N CYS A 85 10.84 22.48 -19.06
CA CYS A 85 9.85 21.85 -18.20
C CYS A 85 10.47 21.48 -16.85
N TYR A 86 9.83 21.89 -15.76
CA TYR A 86 10.21 21.52 -14.40
C TYR A 86 8.93 21.33 -13.57
N GLN A 87 8.78 20.14 -12.93
CA GLN A 87 7.57 19.78 -12.18
C GLN A 87 6.24 20.05 -12.93
N GLY A 88 6.23 19.89 -14.26
CA GLY A 88 5.05 20.07 -15.10
C GLY A 88 4.78 21.50 -15.59
N GLU A 89 5.61 22.48 -15.22
CA GLU A 89 5.47 23.88 -15.64
C GLU A 89 6.63 24.35 -16.52
N CYS A 90 6.37 25.28 -17.43
CA CYS A 90 7.43 25.95 -18.18
C CYS A 90 8.10 27.04 -17.35
N VAL A 91 9.35 26.83 -16.93
CA VAL A 91 10.12 27.79 -16.13
C VAL A 91 11.28 28.41 -16.94
N PRO A 92 11.69 29.66 -16.66
CA PRO A 92 12.79 30.30 -17.36
C PRO A 92 14.12 29.56 -17.19
N PHE A 93 14.93 29.55 -18.26
CA PHE A 93 16.25 28.92 -18.26
C PHE A 93 17.13 29.44 -17.10
N GLY A 94 17.67 28.54 -16.26
CA GLY A 94 18.53 28.89 -15.12
C GLY A 94 17.88 28.85 -13.72
N THR A 95 16.58 28.54 -13.62
CA THR A 95 15.92 28.27 -12.34
C THR A 95 16.17 26.83 -11.89
N TRP A 96 17.16 26.62 -11.02
CA TRP A 96 17.36 25.36 -10.29
C TRP A 96 16.87 25.55 -8.84
N PRO A 97 15.94 24.73 -8.33
CA PRO A 97 15.67 24.71 -6.90
C PRO A 97 16.90 24.19 -6.14
N GLN A 98 17.19 24.78 -4.97
CA GLN A 98 18.26 24.31 -4.10
C GLN A 98 18.01 22.85 -3.71
N SER A 99 19.03 22.00 -3.82
CA SER A 99 18.93 20.62 -3.36
C SER A 99 18.76 20.59 -1.84
N ILE A 100 17.73 19.92 -1.35
CA ILE A 100 17.52 19.67 0.07
C ILE A 100 17.81 18.20 0.33
N ASP A 101 18.88 17.93 1.05
CA ASP A 101 19.22 16.57 1.49
C ASP A 101 18.19 16.09 2.52
N GLY A 102 17.86 14.80 2.45
CA GLY A 102 16.90 14.17 3.35
C GLY A 102 17.45 14.00 4.77
N GLY A 103 16.60 14.25 5.77
CA GLY A 103 16.88 14.01 7.18
C GLY A 103 15.99 12.91 7.77
N TRP A 104 16.56 12.11 8.69
CA TRP A 104 15.82 11.07 9.40
C TRP A 104 14.81 11.68 10.36
N GLY A 105 13.55 11.24 10.26
CA GLY A 105 12.52 11.48 11.26
C GLY A 105 12.76 10.69 12.55
N PRO A 106 11.93 10.93 13.59
CA PRO A 106 12.04 10.22 14.85
C PRO A 106 11.78 8.72 14.67
N TRP A 107 12.38 7.92 15.55
CA TRP A 107 12.08 6.50 15.63
C TRP A 107 10.65 6.27 16.10
N SER A 108 9.94 5.34 15.47
CA SER A 108 8.66 4.85 15.95
C SER A 108 8.80 4.28 17.36
N ILE A 109 7.69 4.21 18.10
CA ILE A 109 7.62 3.36 19.28
C ILE A 109 8.01 1.92 18.92
N TRP A 110 8.56 1.21 19.89
CA TRP A 110 8.92 -0.19 19.73
C TRP A 110 7.67 -1.02 19.51
N GLY A 111 7.69 -1.87 18.48
CA GLY A 111 6.60 -2.81 18.21
C GLY A 111 6.52 -3.91 19.28
N GLU A 112 5.52 -4.77 19.14
CA GLU A 112 5.34 -5.93 20.02
C GLU A 112 6.54 -6.89 19.97
N CYS A 113 6.76 -7.58 21.08
CA CYS A 113 7.83 -8.56 21.17
C CYS A 113 7.45 -9.82 20.39
N SER A 114 8.37 -10.36 19.60
CA SER A 114 8.10 -11.56 18.81
C SER A 114 7.87 -12.83 19.63
N ARG A 115 8.33 -12.85 20.89
CA ARG A 115 8.18 -13.97 21.82
C ARG A 115 7.74 -13.47 23.19
N THR A 116 7.05 -14.31 23.94
CA THR A 116 6.61 -14.01 25.32
C THR A 116 7.62 -14.43 26.39
N CYS A 117 8.60 -15.27 26.04
CA CYS A 117 9.66 -15.76 26.91
C CYS A 117 10.85 -16.26 26.07
N GLY A 118 12.00 -16.45 26.73
CA GLY A 118 13.21 -17.07 26.21
C GLY A 118 13.97 -16.21 25.20
N GLY A 119 13.80 -14.89 25.25
CA GLY A 119 14.46 -13.93 24.36
C GLY A 119 13.75 -13.79 23.01
N GLY A 120 12.98 -12.72 22.86
CA GLY A 120 12.38 -12.27 21.60
C GLY A 120 13.01 -11.00 21.06
N VAL A 121 12.50 -10.54 19.92
CA VAL A 121 12.96 -9.31 19.26
C VAL A 121 11.79 -8.36 19.05
N SER A 122 12.01 -7.10 19.37
CA SER A 122 11.12 -5.98 19.02
C SER A 122 11.84 -5.08 18.02
N SER A 123 11.07 -4.40 17.14
CA SER A 123 11.63 -3.53 16.10
C SER A 123 11.01 -2.13 16.12
N SER A 124 11.79 -1.14 15.69
CA SER A 124 11.41 0.27 15.59
C SER A 124 11.90 0.81 14.24
N ILE A 125 11.09 1.63 13.57
CA ILE A 125 11.30 2.10 12.20
C ILE A 125 11.32 3.63 12.18
N ARG A 126 12.09 4.22 11.27
CA ARG A 126 12.07 5.66 10.98
C ARG A 126 11.99 5.92 9.47
N HIS A 127 11.52 7.11 9.11
CA HIS A 127 11.33 7.55 7.73
C HIS A 127 12.27 8.72 7.40
N CYS A 128 12.64 8.88 6.13
CA CYS A 128 13.50 9.97 5.66
C CYS A 128 12.62 11.13 5.20
N ASP A 129 12.02 11.82 6.17
CA ASP A 129 10.97 12.82 5.95
C ASP A 129 11.18 14.12 6.75
N SER A 130 12.29 14.23 7.49
CA SER A 130 12.55 15.32 8.44
C SER A 130 13.90 16.02 8.16
N PRO A 131 14.08 16.72 7.02
CA PRO A 131 13.12 16.93 5.93
C PRO A 131 13.16 15.82 4.86
N ALA A 132 12.15 15.75 3.98
CA ALA A 132 12.19 14.84 2.82
C ALA A 132 13.17 15.35 1.74
N PRO A 133 13.92 14.47 1.05
CA PRO A 133 14.88 14.87 0.01
C PRO A 133 14.16 15.47 -1.21
N SER A 134 14.68 16.58 -1.73
CA SER A 134 14.11 17.28 -2.89
C SER A 134 15.18 17.98 -3.74
N GLY A 135 14.87 18.31 -5.01
CA GLY A 135 15.78 19.06 -5.88
C GLY A 135 17.13 18.36 -6.16
N GLY A 136 17.15 17.03 -6.21
CA GLY A 136 18.38 16.24 -6.36
C GLY A 136 19.18 16.04 -5.06
N GLY A 137 18.62 16.39 -3.91
CA GLY A 137 19.22 16.13 -2.60
C GLY A 137 19.35 14.65 -2.28
N LYS A 138 20.36 14.32 -1.46
CA LYS A 138 20.71 12.94 -1.09
C LYS A 138 19.64 12.32 -0.20
N TYR A 139 19.38 11.03 -0.40
CA TYR A 139 18.55 10.25 0.52
C TYR A 139 19.30 9.98 1.83
N CYS A 140 18.56 9.75 2.92
CA CYS A 140 19.15 9.48 4.23
C CYS A 140 19.98 8.19 4.24
N LEU A 141 21.21 8.27 4.74
CA LEU A 141 22.12 7.13 4.92
C LEU A 141 22.00 6.55 6.33
N GLY A 142 22.18 5.24 6.49
CA GLY A 142 22.08 4.52 7.75
C GLY A 142 20.78 3.74 7.96
N GLU A 143 20.60 3.24 9.19
CA GLU A 143 19.54 2.26 9.49
C GLU A 143 18.14 2.88 9.49
N ARG A 144 17.22 2.32 8.71
CA ARG A 144 15.78 2.68 8.74
C ARG A 144 14.95 1.83 9.71
N LYS A 145 15.51 0.70 10.17
CA LYS A 145 14.87 -0.24 11.11
C LYS A 145 15.91 -0.75 12.09
N ARG A 146 15.64 -0.61 13.38
CA ARG A 146 16.47 -1.10 14.49
C ARG A 146 15.74 -2.17 15.29
N TYR A 147 16.50 -2.97 16.02
CA TYR A 147 16.01 -4.11 16.79
C TYR A 147 16.52 -4.06 18.22
N ARG A 148 15.76 -4.64 19.15
CA ARG A 148 16.19 -4.87 20.54
C ARG A 148 15.64 -6.19 21.06
N SER A 149 16.31 -6.76 22.05
CA SER A 149 15.82 -7.91 22.82
C SER A 149 14.62 -7.52 23.68
N CYS A 150 13.73 -8.47 23.92
CA CYS A 150 12.59 -8.33 24.83
C CYS A 150 12.21 -9.71 25.39
N ASN A 151 11.52 -9.74 26.54
CA ASN A 151 11.04 -10.97 27.18
C ASN A 151 12.16 -12.03 27.33
N THR A 152 13.28 -11.63 27.93
CA THR A 152 14.52 -12.42 28.06
C THR A 152 14.44 -13.52 29.11
N ASP A 153 13.40 -13.52 29.96
CA ASP A 153 13.20 -14.52 31.00
C ASP A 153 13.02 -15.93 30.40
N PRO A 154 13.61 -16.99 31.01
CA PRO A 154 13.48 -18.35 30.50
C PRO A 154 12.02 -18.78 30.31
N CYS A 155 11.77 -19.58 29.27
CA CYS A 155 10.45 -20.16 29.08
C CYS A 155 10.16 -21.24 30.14
N PRO A 156 8.87 -21.44 30.50
CA PRO A 156 8.46 -22.53 31.37
C PRO A 156 8.90 -23.90 30.84
N SER A 157 9.19 -24.85 31.74
CA SER A 157 9.54 -26.23 31.38
C SER A 157 8.47 -26.86 30.49
N GLY A 158 8.88 -27.44 29.35
CA GLY A 158 7.98 -28.05 28.37
C GLY A 158 7.35 -27.05 27.37
N ALA A 159 7.76 -25.78 27.35
CA ALA A 159 7.33 -24.85 26.32
C ALA A 159 7.71 -25.35 24.93
N ARG A 160 6.72 -25.40 24.01
CA ARG A 160 6.96 -25.76 22.61
C ARG A 160 7.90 -24.78 21.95
N ASP A 161 8.82 -25.32 21.15
CA ASP A 161 9.79 -24.53 20.41
C ASP A 161 9.11 -23.55 19.44
N PHE A 162 9.70 -22.36 19.28
CA PHE A 162 9.09 -21.29 18.50
C PHE A 162 9.09 -21.58 17.00
N ARG A 163 10.08 -22.32 16.51
CA ARG A 163 10.12 -22.78 15.10
C ARG A 163 9.15 -23.94 14.89
N GLU A 164 8.99 -24.81 15.88
CA GLU A 164 7.98 -25.87 15.85
C GLU A 164 6.57 -25.32 15.68
N LYS A 165 6.21 -24.27 16.43
CA LYS A 165 4.92 -23.58 16.28
C LYS A 165 4.70 -23.08 14.84
N GLN A 166 5.73 -22.47 14.23
CA GLN A 166 5.66 -21.97 12.86
C GLN A 166 5.47 -23.09 11.81
N CYS A 167 6.05 -24.28 12.03
CA CYS A 167 5.79 -25.43 11.16
C CYS A 167 4.36 -25.97 11.37
N ALA A 168 3.91 -26.07 12.63
CA ALA A 168 2.59 -26.58 12.98
C ALA A 168 1.44 -25.73 12.42
N ASP A 169 1.65 -24.44 12.17
CA ASP A 169 0.67 -23.57 11.48
C ASP A 169 0.28 -24.11 10.08
N PHE A 170 1.11 -24.98 9.49
CA PHE A 170 0.85 -25.62 8.20
C PHE A 170 0.21 -27.02 8.28
N ASP A 171 -0.01 -27.58 9.48
CA ASP A 171 -0.59 -28.92 9.65
C ASP A 171 -2.00 -29.00 9.06
N ASN A 172 -2.77 -27.91 9.22
CA ASN A 172 -4.13 -27.78 8.71
C ASN A 172 -4.19 -27.31 7.25
N MET A 173 -3.05 -27.20 6.57
CA MET A 173 -2.95 -26.72 5.19
C MET A 173 -2.52 -27.86 4.25
N PRO A 174 -3.32 -28.21 3.23
CA PRO A 174 -3.00 -29.35 2.37
C PRO A 174 -1.76 -29.07 1.51
N PHE A 175 -0.80 -30.00 1.53
CA PHE A 175 0.35 -30.01 0.65
C PHE A 175 0.20 -31.13 -0.39
N ARG A 176 0.06 -30.74 -1.67
CA ARG A 176 -0.22 -31.68 -2.77
C ARG A 176 -1.44 -32.57 -2.50
N GLY A 177 -2.48 -31.99 -1.91
CA GLY A 177 -3.76 -32.67 -1.64
C GLY A 177 -3.77 -33.58 -0.41
N LYS A 178 -2.73 -33.58 0.44
CA LYS A 178 -2.66 -34.35 1.69
C LYS A 178 -2.26 -33.44 2.85
N TYR A 179 -2.66 -33.83 4.06
CA TYR A 179 -2.27 -33.19 5.30
C TYR A 179 -1.10 -33.95 5.92
N TYR A 180 -0.22 -33.23 6.59
CA TYR A 180 0.97 -33.78 7.23
C TYR A 180 1.16 -33.09 8.57
N ASN A 181 1.76 -33.78 9.53
CA ASN A 181 2.27 -33.16 10.74
C ASN A 181 3.69 -32.66 10.46
N TRP A 182 3.93 -31.37 10.64
CA TRP A 182 5.17 -30.72 10.25
C TRP A 182 6.09 -30.47 11.45
N LYS A 183 7.33 -30.93 11.36
CA LYS A 183 8.38 -30.65 12.34
C LYS A 183 9.50 -29.78 11.76
N PRO A 184 10.17 -28.94 12.55
CA PRO A 184 11.32 -28.17 12.08
C PRO A 184 12.41 -29.07 11.51
N TYR A 185 13.00 -28.66 10.39
CA TYR A 185 14.15 -29.32 9.78
C TYR A 185 15.32 -28.35 9.67
N THR A 186 16.41 -28.66 10.36
CA THR A 186 17.66 -27.87 10.38
C THR A 186 18.86 -28.61 9.79
N GLY A 187 18.66 -29.83 9.26
CA GLY A 187 19.72 -30.67 8.70
C GLY A 187 20.06 -30.36 7.22
N GLY A 188 21.11 -31.00 6.70
CA GLY A 188 21.36 -31.09 5.24
C GLY A 188 21.70 -29.77 4.53
N GLY A 189 22.30 -28.80 5.22
CA GLY A 189 22.76 -27.55 4.60
C GLY A 189 21.65 -26.55 4.24
N VAL A 190 20.45 -26.70 4.80
CA VAL A 190 19.37 -25.72 4.64
C VAL A 190 19.74 -24.38 5.27
N LYS A 191 19.16 -23.29 4.78
CA LYS A 191 19.39 -21.95 5.35
C LYS A 191 18.83 -21.92 6.78
N PRO A 192 19.65 -21.61 7.82
CA PRO A 192 19.21 -21.67 9.22
C PRO A 192 18.02 -20.76 9.54
N CYS A 193 17.87 -19.65 8.83
CA CYS A 193 16.78 -18.70 9.04
C CYS A 193 15.64 -18.81 8.02
N ALA A 194 15.62 -19.85 7.19
CA ALA A 194 14.45 -20.19 6.38
C ALA A 194 13.60 -21.25 7.10
N LEU A 195 12.28 -21.20 6.93
CA LEU A 195 11.38 -22.14 7.58
C LEU A 195 11.29 -23.42 6.75
N ASN A 196 12.11 -24.41 7.09
CA ASN A 196 12.08 -25.74 6.51
C ASN A 196 11.36 -26.70 7.44
N CYS A 197 10.37 -27.41 6.92
CA CYS A 197 9.56 -28.34 7.70
C CYS A 197 9.63 -29.75 7.09
N LEU A 198 9.94 -30.73 7.94
CA LEU A 198 9.92 -32.17 7.66
C LEU A 198 8.52 -32.72 7.91
N ALA A 199 8.01 -33.53 7.00
CA ALA A 199 6.75 -34.25 7.21
C ALA A 199 7.01 -35.46 8.12
N GLU A 200 6.42 -35.48 9.32
CA GLU A 200 6.62 -36.55 10.30
C GLU A 200 6.17 -37.90 9.74
N GLY A 201 7.02 -38.92 9.89
CA GLY A 201 6.79 -40.27 9.34
C GLY A 201 7.13 -40.40 7.85
N TYR A 202 7.62 -39.33 7.20
CA TYR A 202 8.02 -39.33 5.79
C TYR A 202 9.46 -38.84 5.61
N ASN A 203 10.08 -39.27 4.51
CA ASN A 203 11.47 -38.94 4.18
C ASN A 203 11.60 -37.72 3.27
N PHE A 204 10.80 -36.66 3.50
CA PHE A 204 10.93 -35.42 2.74
C PHE A 204 10.63 -34.19 3.60
N TYR A 205 11.35 -33.10 3.30
CA TYR A 205 11.13 -31.77 3.87
C TYR A 205 10.83 -30.76 2.75
N THR A 206 10.28 -29.62 3.12
CA THR A 206 10.01 -28.52 2.18
C THR A 206 10.18 -27.15 2.84
N GLU A 207 10.62 -26.16 2.07
CA GLU A 207 10.64 -24.76 2.51
C GLU A 207 9.21 -24.21 2.51
N ARG A 208 8.71 -23.84 3.69
CA ARG A 208 7.38 -23.25 3.89
C ARG A 208 7.41 -21.73 3.86
N ALA A 209 8.54 -21.12 4.22
CA ALA A 209 8.76 -19.68 4.13
C ALA A 209 10.25 -19.35 3.95
N PRO A 210 10.57 -18.28 3.18
CA PRO A 210 11.96 -17.87 2.93
C PRO A 210 12.67 -17.32 4.16
N ALA A 211 11.92 -16.87 5.16
CA ALA A 211 12.43 -16.41 6.45
C ALA A 211 11.49 -16.85 7.58
N VAL A 212 12.06 -17.30 8.69
CA VAL A 212 11.35 -17.49 9.96
C VAL A 212 11.02 -16.13 10.59
N ILE A 213 10.07 -16.12 11.53
CA ILE A 213 9.72 -14.91 12.30
C ILE A 213 10.96 -14.40 13.07
N ASP A 214 11.16 -13.08 13.09
CA ASP A 214 12.28 -12.44 13.79
C ASP A 214 12.31 -12.87 15.28
N GLY A 215 13.47 -13.28 15.78
CA GLY A 215 13.63 -13.82 17.15
C GLY A 215 13.54 -15.34 17.26
N THR A 216 13.32 -16.06 16.16
CA THR A 216 13.45 -17.53 16.13
C THR A 216 14.92 -17.93 16.21
N GLN A 217 15.28 -18.88 17.08
CA GLN A 217 16.64 -19.41 17.16
C GLN A 217 17.10 -19.96 15.80
N CYS A 218 18.35 -19.74 15.42
CA CYS A 218 18.88 -20.18 14.12
C CYS A 218 19.11 -21.69 14.09
N ASN A 219 19.73 -22.21 15.14
CA ASN A 219 20.16 -23.60 15.29
C ASN A 219 19.74 -24.10 16.67
N ALA A 220 19.55 -25.41 16.82
CA ALA A 220 19.15 -25.99 18.11
C ALA A 220 20.25 -25.85 19.20
N ASP A 221 21.51 -25.82 18.79
CA ASP A 221 22.67 -25.79 19.70
C ASP A 221 23.19 -24.35 19.95
N SER A 222 22.50 -23.31 19.48
CA SER A 222 22.91 -21.90 19.64
C SER A 222 21.76 -21.02 20.09
N LEU A 223 22.08 -20.00 20.90
CA LEU A 223 21.14 -18.96 21.30
C LEU A 223 20.92 -17.89 20.23
N ASP A 224 21.74 -17.90 19.17
CA ASP A 224 21.65 -16.94 18.07
C ASP A 224 20.26 -16.97 17.44
N ILE A 225 19.75 -15.80 17.08
CA ILE A 225 18.39 -15.63 16.57
C ILE A 225 18.37 -15.05 15.16
N CYS A 226 17.34 -15.41 14.42
CA CYS A 226 17.08 -14.92 13.08
C CYS A 226 16.47 -13.52 13.14
N ILE A 227 17.08 -12.57 12.45
CA ILE A 227 16.54 -11.22 12.25
C ILE A 227 16.65 -10.90 10.77
N ASN A 228 15.49 -10.74 10.13
CA ASN A 228 15.36 -10.40 8.72
C ASN A 228 16.09 -11.43 7.81
N GLY A 229 15.93 -12.72 8.15
CA GLY A 229 16.49 -13.84 7.38
C GLY A 229 17.99 -14.10 7.61
N GLU A 230 18.64 -13.35 8.50
CA GLU A 230 20.05 -13.56 8.87
C GLU A 230 20.18 -13.96 10.33
N CYS A 231 21.13 -14.83 10.63
CA CYS A 231 21.43 -15.22 12.00
C CYS A 231 22.25 -14.12 12.71
N LYS A 232 21.82 -13.70 13.90
CA LYS A 232 22.46 -12.67 14.71
C LYS A 232 22.84 -13.22 16.08
N HIS A 233 24.01 -12.79 16.56
CA HIS A 233 24.58 -13.28 17.80
C HIS A 233 23.77 -12.86 19.03
N VAL A 234 23.59 -13.79 19.97
CA VAL A 234 22.91 -13.58 21.25
C VAL A 234 23.72 -14.25 22.36
N GLY A 235 23.96 -13.52 23.45
CA GLY A 235 24.66 -14.03 24.63
C GLY A 235 23.78 -14.97 25.47
N CYS A 236 24.37 -15.60 26.49
CA CYS A 236 23.64 -16.46 27.44
C CYS A 236 22.54 -15.74 28.24
N ASP A 237 22.56 -14.40 28.23
CA ASP A 237 21.59 -13.51 28.86
C ASP A 237 20.36 -13.26 27.97
N ASN A 238 20.29 -13.93 26.82
CA ASN A 238 19.28 -13.72 25.77
C ASN A 238 19.27 -12.29 25.19
N ILE A 239 20.40 -11.58 25.27
CA ILE A 239 20.53 -10.22 24.72
C ILE A 239 21.24 -10.24 23.37
N LEU A 240 20.58 -9.66 22.36
CA LEU A 240 21.09 -9.46 21.01
C LEU A 240 22.40 -8.65 21.02
N GLY A 241 23.48 -9.26 20.54
CA GLY A 241 24.82 -8.68 20.50
C GLY A 241 25.56 -8.67 21.83
N SER A 242 25.06 -9.37 22.85
CA SER A 242 25.79 -9.58 24.11
C SER A 242 26.86 -10.67 23.93
N ASP A 243 28.06 -10.41 24.44
CA ASP A 243 29.16 -11.38 24.45
C ASP A 243 29.17 -12.24 25.74
N ALA A 244 28.11 -12.18 26.55
CA ALA A 244 27.98 -12.96 27.77
C ALA A 244 27.97 -14.47 27.47
N LYS A 245 28.76 -15.23 28.23
CA LYS A 245 28.88 -16.69 28.10
C LYS A 245 28.56 -17.40 29.40
N GLU A 246 28.09 -18.62 29.28
CA GLU A 246 27.97 -19.54 30.41
C GLU A 246 29.36 -19.81 30.99
N ASP A 247 29.46 -19.83 32.32
CA ASP A 247 30.63 -20.32 33.02
C ASP A 247 30.64 -21.86 33.07
N ARG A 248 31.62 -22.45 33.77
CA ARG A 248 31.71 -23.91 33.94
C ARG A 248 30.50 -24.53 34.68
N CYS A 249 29.67 -23.73 35.32
CA CYS A 249 28.49 -24.14 36.07
C CYS A 249 27.19 -23.92 35.29
N ARG A 250 27.27 -23.60 33.99
CA ARG A 250 26.15 -23.13 33.15
C ARG A 250 25.45 -21.90 33.70
N VAL A 251 26.17 -21.07 34.43
CA VAL A 251 25.67 -19.80 34.93
C VAL A 251 26.11 -18.70 33.99
N CYS A 252 25.15 -17.98 33.41
CA CYS A 252 25.43 -16.91 32.47
C CYS A 252 26.19 -15.75 33.14
N GLY A 253 27.36 -15.40 32.60
CA GLY A 253 28.24 -14.38 33.19
C GLY A 253 28.75 -14.74 34.59
N GLY A 254 28.68 -16.01 34.96
CA GLY A 254 29.18 -16.50 36.23
C GLY A 254 30.70 -16.57 36.28
N ASP A 255 31.24 -16.73 37.48
CA ASP A 255 32.68 -16.86 37.75
C ASP A 255 33.11 -18.32 37.95
N GLY A 256 32.20 -19.28 37.84
CA GLY A 256 32.43 -20.70 38.06
C GLY A 256 32.42 -21.13 39.53
N SER A 257 31.97 -20.28 40.46
CA SER A 257 31.97 -20.56 41.90
C SER A 257 30.74 -21.30 42.43
N THR A 258 29.69 -21.46 41.61
CA THR A 258 28.40 -22.09 42.00
C THR A 258 28.41 -23.62 41.95
N CYS A 259 29.47 -24.21 41.41
CA CYS A 259 29.60 -25.65 41.23
C CYS A 259 31.04 -26.11 41.52
N GLU A 260 31.15 -27.38 41.88
CA GLU A 260 32.42 -28.08 42.06
C GLU A 260 32.62 -29.09 40.92
N ALA A 261 33.84 -29.17 40.40
CA ALA A 261 34.19 -30.14 39.37
C ALA A 261 34.52 -31.48 40.02
N ILE A 262 33.80 -32.53 39.61
CA ILE A 262 34.08 -33.92 39.94
C ILE A 262 34.73 -34.56 38.73
N GLU A 263 35.94 -35.07 38.91
CA GLU A 263 36.66 -35.82 37.91
C GLU A 263 37.25 -37.09 38.51
N GLY A 264 37.31 -38.16 37.73
CA GLY A 264 37.82 -39.42 38.22
C GLY A 264 38.09 -40.43 37.13
N PHE A 265 38.63 -41.56 37.58
CA PHE A 265 39.04 -42.66 36.73
C PHE A 265 38.60 -43.98 37.36
N PHE A 266 37.96 -44.83 36.58
CA PHE A 266 37.43 -46.12 37.01
C PHE A 266 38.01 -47.25 36.17
N ASN A 267 38.77 -48.16 36.78
CA ASN A 267 39.42 -49.29 36.10
C ASN A 267 39.18 -50.63 36.82
N ASP A 268 38.17 -50.71 37.68
CA ASP A 268 37.84 -51.95 38.35
C ASP A 268 37.39 -53.01 37.34
N SER A 269 37.58 -54.27 37.72
CA SER A 269 37.32 -55.43 36.87
C SER A 269 36.43 -56.44 37.59
N LEU A 270 35.55 -57.10 36.83
CA LEU A 270 34.65 -58.14 37.34
C LEU A 270 35.04 -59.50 36.75
N PRO A 271 35.39 -60.51 37.57
CA PRO A 271 35.85 -61.81 37.08
C PRO A 271 34.85 -62.59 36.23
N ARG A 272 33.54 -62.30 36.36
CA ARG A 272 32.46 -63.01 35.65
C ARG A 272 31.81 -62.19 34.53
N GLY A 273 32.33 -61.00 34.22
CA GLY A 273 31.68 -60.05 33.32
C GLY A 273 30.32 -59.59 33.85
N GLY A 274 29.76 -58.54 33.24
CA GLY A 274 28.47 -57.97 33.65
C GLY A 274 28.53 -56.47 33.92
N TYR A 275 27.45 -55.94 34.50
CA TYR A 275 27.33 -54.53 34.81
C TYR A 275 28.07 -54.17 36.11
N MET A 276 28.88 -53.13 36.06
CA MET A 276 29.48 -52.50 37.23
C MET A 276 29.07 -51.04 37.29
N GLU A 277 28.86 -50.53 38.49
CA GLU A 277 28.64 -49.11 38.73
C GLU A 277 29.96 -48.35 38.66
N VAL A 278 29.97 -47.26 37.90
CA VAL A 278 31.14 -46.41 37.69
C VAL A 278 31.10 -45.21 38.63
N ILE A 279 30.00 -44.45 38.57
CA ILE A 279 29.78 -43.24 39.35
C ILE A 279 28.30 -42.85 39.34
N GLN A 280 27.85 -42.22 40.42
CA GLN A 280 26.54 -41.56 40.49
C GLN A 280 26.69 -40.07 40.14
N ILE A 281 25.83 -39.56 39.26
CA ILE A 281 25.75 -38.16 38.86
C ILE A 281 24.56 -37.53 39.60
N PRO A 282 24.80 -36.63 40.56
CA PRO A 282 23.72 -35.97 41.28
C PRO A 282 22.82 -35.12 40.38
N ARG A 283 21.59 -34.91 40.84
CA ARG A 283 20.67 -33.91 40.29
C ARG A 283 21.35 -32.53 40.22
N GLY A 284 21.10 -31.83 39.12
CA GLY A 284 21.58 -30.48 38.84
C GLY A 284 22.99 -30.43 38.25
N SER A 285 23.63 -31.59 38.05
CA SER A 285 24.95 -31.66 37.43
C SER A 285 24.95 -31.17 35.98
N VAL A 286 26.03 -30.50 35.60
CA VAL A 286 26.25 -29.90 34.28
C VAL A 286 27.60 -30.32 33.69
N HIS A 287 27.76 -30.14 32.37
CA HIS A 287 28.97 -30.51 31.62
C HIS A 287 29.45 -31.95 31.90
N ILE A 288 28.53 -32.90 31.73
CA ILE A 288 28.77 -34.33 31.93
C ILE A 288 29.51 -34.88 30.71
N GLU A 289 30.67 -35.46 30.97
CA GLU A 289 31.50 -36.18 29.99
C GLU A 289 31.96 -37.49 30.61
N ILE A 290 31.55 -38.61 30.02
CA ILE A 290 31.98 -39.96 30.40
C ILE A 290 32.59 -40.57 29.14
N ARG A 291 33.84 -41.02 29.23
CA ARG A 291 34.58 -41.53 28.08
C ARG A 291 35.48 -42.69 28.44
N GLU A 292 35.51 -43.70 27.59
CA GLU A 292 36.52 -44.76 27.69
C GLU A 292 37.92 -44.21 27.36
N VAL A 293 38.95 -44.71 28.03
CA VAL A 293 40.35 -44.30 27.76
C VAL A 293 40.89 -44.90 26.47
N ALA A 294 40.41 -46.08 26.10
CA ALA A 294 40.79 -46.78 24.88
C ALA A 294 39.57 -47.50 24.30
N MET A 295 39.58 -47.69 22.98
CA MET A 295 38.54 -48.49 22.33
C MET A 295 38.50 -49.90 22.93
N SER A 296 37.32 -50.32 23.37
CA SER A 296 37.10 -51.62 23.97
C SER A 296 35.77 -52.25 23.50
N LYS A 297 35.55 -53.51 23.85
CA LYS A 297 34.27 -54.21 23.67
C LYS A 297 33.27 -53.96 24.78
N ASN A 298 33.63 -53.16 25.78
CA ASN A 298 32.72 -52.76 26.85
C ASN A 298 31.73 -51.70 26.36
N TYR A 299 30.69 -51.46 27.17
CA TYR A 299 29.64 -50.50 26.86
C TYR A 299 29.29 -49.66 28.08
N ILE A 300 29.34 -48.34 27.93
CA ILE A 300 28.80 -47.38 28.90
C ILE A 300 27.27 -47.47 28.87
N ALA A 301 26.67 -47.59 30.05
CA ALA A 301 25.23 -47.60 30.25
C ALA A 301 24.83 -46.52 31.25
N LEU A 302 23.59 -46.04 31.14
CA LEU A 302 23.02 -45.01 32.00
C LEU A 302 21.68 -45.49 32.50
N LYS A 303 21.43 -45.38 33.81
CA LYS A 303 20.15 -45.74 34.42
C LYS A 303 19.71 -44.71 35.47
N SER A 304 18.44 -44.76 35.85
CA SER A 304 17.88 -44.03 36.99
C SER A 304 18.21 -44.70 38.33
N GLU A 305 17.90 -44.05 39.44
CA GLU A 305 17.92 -44.67 40.78
C GLU A 305 16.84 -45.75 40.95
N GLU A 306 15.81 -45.75 40.10
CA GLU A 306 14.72 -46.74 40.08
C GLU A 306 15.04 -47.98 39.22
N ASP A 307 16.30 -48.14 38.80
CA ASP A 307 16.80 -49.24 37.94
C ASP A 307 16.28 -49.25 36.49
N ASP A 308 15.70 -48.15 36.01
CA ASP A 308 15.32 -48.00 34.60
C ASP A 308 16.52 -47.57 33.75
N TYR A 309 16.85 -48.37 32.74
CA TYR A 309 17.96 -48.08 31.82
C TYR A 309 17.55 -47.15 30.69
N TYR A 310 18.33 -46.09 30.50
CA TYR A 310 18.15 -45.10 29.43
C TYR A 310 18.99 -45.41 28.18
N ILE A 311 20.12 -46.09 28.35
CA ILE A 311 20.98 -46.58 27.26
C ILE A 311 21.72 -47.84 27.70
N ASN A 312 21.88 -48.80 26.78
CA ASN A 312 22.67 -50.03 26.94
C ASN A 312 22.27 -50.87 28.17
N GLY A 313 20.96 -51.04 28.38
CA GLY A 313 20.38 -51.78 29.50
C GLY A 313 19.93 -53.20 29.16
N ALA A 314 19.62 -53.98 30.19
CA ALA A 314 19.01 -55.31 30.06
C ALA A 314 19.72 -56.26 29.07
N TRP A 315 21.06 -56.21 28.99
CA TRP A 315 21.89 -56.97 28.02
C TRP A 315 21.65 -56.64 26.55
N THR A 316 21.01 -55.50 26.27
CA THR A 316 20.80 -54.97 24.92
C THR A 316 21.71 -53.78 24.65
N ILE A 317 22.19 -53.67 23.42
CA ILE A 317 23.09 -52.60 22.98
C ILE A 317 22.32 -51.68 22.04
N ASP A 318 22.23 -50.41 22.42
CA ASP A 318 21.58 -49.37 21.65
C ASP A 318 22.49 -48.81 20.55
N TRP A 319 21.88 -48.31 19.48
CA TRP A 319 22.60 -47.57 18.46
C TRP A 319 22.99 -46.17 18.97
N PRO A 320 24.16 -45.63 18.55
CA PRO A 320 24.56 -44.25 18.84
C PRO A 320 23.45 -43.25 18.48
N ARG A 321 23.04 -42.42 19.45
CA ARG A 321 21.92 -41.49 19.29
C ARG A 321 21.99 -40.33 20.30
N LYS A 322 21.26 -39.26 19.99
CA LYS A 322 20.87 -38.24 20.97
C LYS A 322 19.53 -38.63 21.60
N PHE A 323 19.37 -38.39 22.90
CA PHE A 323 18.15 -38.71 23.62
C PHE A 323 17.94 -37.80 24.83
N ASP A 324 16.68 -37.43 25.07
CA ASP A 324 16.32 -36.53 26.17
C ASP A 324 15.95 -37.35 27.42
N VAL A 325 16.65 -37.11 28.52
CA VAL A 325 16.40 -37.76 29.81
C VAL A 325 16.87 -36.85 30.95
N ALA A 326 16.24 -36.95 32.13
CA ALA A 326 16.60 -36.15 33.29
C ALA A 326 16.69 -34.64 32.96
N GLY A 327 15.80 -34.11 32.13
CA GLY A 327 15.75 -32.68 31.77
C GLY A 327 16.87 -32.18 30.85
N THR A 328 17.75 -33.06 30.34
CA THR A 328 18.85 -32.68 29.42
C THR A 328 18.99 -33.68 28.26
N ALA A 329 19.53 -33.21 27.14
CA ALA A 329 19.88 -34.07 26.01
C ALA A 329 21.22 -34.76 26.26
N PHE A 330 21.22 -36.09 26.26
CA PHE A 330 22.42 -36.92 26.25
C PHE A 330 22.80 -37.30 24.82
N HIS A 331 24.10 -37.36 24.55
CA HIS A 331 24.67 -37.79 23.29
C HIS A 331 25.56 -39.00 23.54
N TYR A 332 25.06 -40.17 23.13
CA TYR A 332 25.81 -41.42 23.16
C TYR A 332 26.51 -41.64 21.82
N LYS A 333 27.85 -41.69 21.84
CA LYS A 333 28.70 -41.82 20.66
C LYS A 333 29.57 -43.07 20.77
N ARG A 334 29.65 -43.79 19.65
CA ARG A 334 30.57 -44.93 19.49
C ARG A 334 31.09 -45.00 18.06
N PRO A 335 31.93 -44.04 17.64
CA PRO A 335 32.55 -44.05 16.31
C PRO A 335 33.53 -45.23 16.19
N THR A 336 33.90 -45.58 14.95
CA THR A 336 34.76 -46.75 14.69
C THR A 336 36.23 -46.55 15.06
N ASP A 337 36.64 -45.31 15.25
CA ASP A 337 38.04 -44.86 15.39
C ASP A 337 38.30 -44.05 16.67
N GLU A 338 37.27 -43.77 17.48
CA GLU A 338 37.43 -43.15 18.81
C GLU A 338 36.78 -43.99 19.91
N PRO A 339 37.26 -43.87 21.17
CA PRO A 339 36.63 -44.51 22.32
C PRO A 339 35.18 -44.06 22.50
N GLU A 340 34.36 -44.93 23.08
CA GLU A 340 32.97 -44.66 23.40
C GLU A 340 32.83 -43.46 24.36
N SER A 341 31.83 -42.61 24.12
CA SER A 341 31.53 -41.47 25.00
C SER A 341 30.03 -41.28 25.22
N LEU A 342 29.71 -40.73 26.40
CA LEU A 342 28.38 -40.29 26.79
C LEU A 342 28.50 -38.87 27.35
N GLU A 343 27.87 -37.91 26.67
CA GLU A 343 28.02 -36.48 26.97
C GLU A 343 26.66 -35.80 27.16
N ALA A 344 26.56 -34.85 28.09
CA ALA A 344 25.39 -33.99 28.27
C ALA A 344 25.78 -32.64 28.86
N LEU A 345 25.09 -31.57 28.48
CA LEU A 345 25.37 -30.24 29.05
C LEU A 345 24.70 -30.05 30.41
N GLY A 346 23.54 -30.67 30.68
CA GLY A 346 22.77 -30.47 31.92
C GLY A 346 22.00 -29.14 31.93
N PRO A 347 21.41 -28.73 33.07
CA PRO A 347 21.42 -29.43 34.37
C PRO A 347 20.51 -30.67 34.37
N THR A 348 20.90 -31.71 35.11
CA THR A 348 20.06 -32.90 35.33
C THR A 348 18.91 -32.60 36.29
N SER A 349 17.72 -33.15 36.04
CA SER A 349 16.54 -32.99 36.91
C SER A 349 16.45 -34.02 38.02
N GLU A 350 17.18 -35.14 37.89
CA GLU A 350 17.22 -36.28 38.81
C GLU A 350 18.64 -36.83 38.92
N ASN A 351 18.87 -37.73 39.88
CA ASN A 351 20.12 -38.45 40.04
C ASN A 351 20.22 -39.54 38.97
N LEU A 352 21.42 -39.74 38.41
CA LEU A 352 21.69 -40.73 37.38
C LEU A 352 22.84 -41.64 37.81
N ILE A 353 22.82 -42.89 37.36
CA ILE A 353 23.86 -43.86 37.68
C ILE A 353 24.53 -44.30 36.37
N VAL A 354 25.84 -44.08 36.29
CA VAL A 354 26.66 -44.53 35.17
C VAL A 354 27.12 -45.95 35.46
N MET A 355 26.86 -46.84 34.52
CA MET A 355 27.24 -48.24 34.57
C MET A 355 28.19 -48.55 33.41
N ILE A 356 28.98 -49.61 33.55
CA ILE A 356 29.74 -50.22 32.46
C ILE A 356 29.37 -51.69 32.34
N LEU A 357 29.02 -52.15 31.14
CA LEU A 357 28.89 -53.55 30.80
C LEU A 357 30.24 -54.10 30.35
N LEU A 358 30.87 -54.93 31.20
CA LEU A 358 32.14 -55.57 30.92
C LEU A 358 31.98 -56.81 30.04
N GLN A 359 32.54 -56.74 28.83
CA GLN A 359 32.72 -57.86 27.89
C GLN A 359 34.19 -58.30 27.82
N GLU A 360 35.11 -57.41 28.16
CA GLU A 360 36.54 -57.67 28.27
C GLU A 360 37.15 -56.89 29.45
N GLN A 361 38.48 -56.90 29.57
CA GLN A 361 39.16 -56.19 30.64
C GLN A 361 38.90 -54.68 30.54
N ASN A 362 38.53 -54.06 31.65
CA ASN A 362 38.34 -52.62 31.72
C ASN A 362 39.68 -51.89 31.55
N LEU A 363 39.84 -51.18 30.43
CA LEU A 363 41.03 -50.34 30.17
C LEU A 363 40.94 -48.98 30.88
N GLY A 364 39.75 -48.64 31.38
CA GLY A 364 39.49 -47.47 32.19
C GLY A 364 38.43 -46.54 31.59
N ILE A 365 37.56 -46.00 32.44
CA ILE A 365 36.62 -44.93 32.14
C ILE A 365 37.08 -43.66 32.84
N LYS A 366 37.18 -42.55 32.10
CA LYS A 366 37.29 -41.21 32.66
C LYS A 366 35.91 -40.57 32.70
N TYR A 367 35.59 -39.94 33.82
CA TYR A 367 34.38 -39.14 33.95
C TYR A 367 34.72 -37.76 34.47
N LYS A 368 33.97 -36.77 34.01
CA LYS A 368 34.05 -35.38 34.45
C LYS A 368 32.66 -34.75 34.38
N PHE A 369 32.26 -34.07 35.46
CA PHE A 369 31.03 -33.27 35.50
C PHE A 369 31.13 -32.24 36.62
N ASN A 370 30.30 -31.21 36.56
CA ASN A 370 30.24 -30.19 37.61
C ASN A 370 28.95 -30.35 38.41
N VAL A 371 29.08 -30.47 39.74
CA VAL A 371 27.97 -30.65 40.68
C VAL A 371 27.63 -29.29 41.29
N PRO A 372 26.35 -28.88 41.31
CA PRO A 372 25.96 -27.62 41.94
C PRO A 372 26.21 -27.68 43.44
N ILE A 373 26.83 -26.63 43.99
CA ILE A 373 27.03 -26.52 45.43
C ILE A 373 25.68 -26.17 46.05
N SER A 374 25.01 -27.17 46.63
CA SER A 374 23.82 -26.94 47.45
C SER A 374 24.24 -26.26 48.75
N ARG A 375 24.19 -24.92 48.81
CA ARG A 375 24.39 -24.16 50.06
C ARG A 375 23.17 -24.27 50.96
N THR A 376 22.76 -25.49 51.31
CA THR A 376 21.92 -25.76 52.47
C THR A 376 22.82 -26.27 53.59
N GLY A 377 23.25 -25.36 54.46
CA GLY A 377 23.78 -25.71 55.78
C GLY A 377 25.25 -26.16 55.85
N SER A 378 26.18 -25.40 55.25
CA SER A 378 27.61 -25.51 55.57
C SER A 378 28.08 -24.27 56.33
N GLY A 379 28.06 -24.36 57.66
CA GLY A 379 29.21 -24.08 58.53
C GLY A 379 29.94 -22.73 58.54
N ASP A 380 29.68 -21.77 57.66
CA ASP A 380 30.32 -20.45 57.66
C ASP A 380 29.28 -19.33 57.84
N ASN A 381 29.18 -18.84 59.07
CA ASN A 381 28.22 -17.84 59.54
C ASN A 381 28.45 -16.41 59.01
N GLU A 382 29.18 -16.16 57.91
CA GLU A 382 29.60 -14.78 57.59
C GLU A 382 29.32 -14.25 56.18
N VAL A 383 28.89 -15.05 55.20
CA VAL A 383 28.57 -14.51 53.86
C VAL A 383 27.07 -14.48 53.63
N GLY A 384 26.43 -13.39 54.08
CA GLY A 384 25.03 -13.13 53.76
C GLY A 384 24.86 -12.37 52.44
N PHE A 385 23.67 -12.51 51.86
CA PHE A 385 23.25 -11.80 50.66
C PHE A 385 22.00 -11.00 50.98
N THR A 386 21.91 -9.79 50.46
CA THR A 386 20.75 -8.94 50.71
C THR A 386 20.36 -8.19 49.45
N TRP A 387 19.06 -7.92 49.33
CA TRP A 387 18.54 -7.10 48.26
C TRP A 387 18.87 -5.64 48.51
N ASN A 388 19.46 -4.99 47.53
CA ASN A 388 19.76 -3.56 47.58
C ASN A 388 19.20 -2.85 46.36
N HIS A 389 18.72 -1.63 46.58
CA HIS A 389 18.36 -0.75 45.49
C HIS A 389 19.61 -0.19 44.81
N LEU A 390 19.60 -0.15 43.47
CA LEU A 390 20.57 0.59 42.69
C LEU A 390 20.35 2.11 42.80
N PRO A 391 21.29 2.93 42.29
CA PRO A 391 20.99 4.33 42.01
C PRO A 391 19.77 4.48 41.10
N TRP A 392 19.08 5.61 41.21
CA TRP A 392 17.97 5.93 40.30
C TRP A 392 18.46 5.94 38.85
N SER A 393 17.67 5.34 37.96
CA SER A 393 17.91 5.42 36.53
C SER A 393 17.93 6.87 36.05
N GLU A 394 18.44 7.11 34.84
CA GLU A 394 18.14 8.35 34.13
C GLU A 394 16.62 8.53 33.97
N CYS A 395 16.17 9.79 33.92
CA CYS A 395 14.76 10.09 33.81
C CYS A 395 14.23 9.69 32.42
N SER A 396 13.08 9.00 32.38
CA SER A 396 12.50 8.53 31.12
C SER A 396 12.08 9.63 30.14
N ALA A 397 11.94 10.87 30.62
CA ALA A 397 11.59 12.05 29.83
C ALA A 397 12.47 13.21 30.27
N THR A 398 12.83 14.13 29.36
CA THR A 398 13.66 15.29 29.69
C THR A 398 12.87 16.46 30.29
N CYS A 399 11.54 16.47 30.15
CA CYS A 399 10.60 17.47 30.66
C CYS A 399 9.16 16.93 30.63
N ALA A 400 8.22 17.68 31.22
CA ALA A 400 6.78 17.37 31.31
C ALA A 400 6.42 16.05 32.03
N GLY A 401 7.28 15.61 32.94
CA GLY A 401 7.06 14.42 33.76
C GLY A 401 7.58 13.14 33.10
N GLY A 402 8.60 12.57 33.72
CA GLY A 402 9.10 11.23 33.47
C GLY A 402 9.11 10.39 34.74
N VAL A 403 9.53 9.14 34.61
CA VAL A 403 9.70 8.21 35.73
C VAL A 403 11.15 7.79 35.80
N GLN A 404 11.75 7.94 36.98
CA GLN A 404 12.98 7.24 37.33
C GLN A 404 12.60 5.96 38.06
N LYS A 405 13.26 4.86 37.67
CA LYS A 405 13.09 3.56 38.31
C LYS A 405 14.32 3.27 39.15
N GLN A 406 14.10 2.61 40.28
CA GLN A 406 15.15 2.14 41.14
C GLN A 406 15.09 0.62 41.21
N GLU A 407 15.88 -0.01 40.34
CA GLU A 407 15.95 -1.47 40.25
C GLU A 407 16.58 -2.06 41.52
N VAL A 408 16.22 -3.31 41.81
CA VAL A 408 16.71 -4.05 42.97
C VAL A 408 17.67 -5.12 42.48
N VAL A 409 18.88 -5.14 43.05
CA VAL A 409 19.92 -6.12 42.76
C VAL A 409 20.29 -6.87 44.03
N CYS A 410 20.65 -8.13 43.88
CA CYS A 410 21.22 -8.90 44.98
C CYS A 410 22.68 -8.50 45.18
N LYS A 411 23.08 -8.16 46.40
CA LYS A 411 24.48 -7.86 46.74
C LYS A 411 25.01 -8.76 47.84
N ARG A 412 26.32 -8.98 47.80
CA ARG A 412 27.07 -9.68 48.84
C ARG A 412 27.38 -8.73 50.00
N LEU A 413 27.25 -9.20 51.25
CA LEU A 413 27.44 -8.35 52.44
C LEU A 413 28.90 -7.97 52.73
N ASP A 414 29.87 -8.75 52.25
CA ASP A 414 31.30 -8.57 52.50
C ASP A 414 31.93 -7.44 51.67
N ASP A 415 31.65 -7.40 50.37
CA ASP A 415 32.28 -6.48 49.41
C ASP A 415 31.30 -5.60 48.63
N SER A 416 29.99 -5.73 48.90
CA SER A 416 28.92 -5.02 48.20
C SER A 416 28.89 -5.25 46.68
N SER A 417 29.52 -6.33 46.19
CA SER A 417 29.46 -6.72 44.79
C SER A 417 28.04 -7.14 44.42
N ILE A 418 27.63 -6.81 43.19
CA ILE A 418 26.36 -7.24 42.64
C ILE A 418 26.52 -8.68 42.19
N VAL A 419 25.66 -9.55 42.74
CA VAL A 419 25.60 -10.97 42.40
C VAL A 419 24.26 -11.28 41.76
N GLN A 420 24.09 -12.50 41.27
CA GLN A 420 22.85 -12.90 40.64
C GLN A 420 21.67 -12.94 41.63
N ASN A 421 20.47 -12.72 41.11
CA ASN A 421 19.25 -12.63 41.90
C ASN A 421 18.91 -13.90 42.68
N ASN A 422 19.40 -15.07 42.25
CA ASN A 422 19.19 -16.36 42.91
C ASN A 422 19.96 -16.53 44.23
N TYR A 423 20.96 -15.68 44.51
CA TYR A 423 21.67 -15.68 45.79
C TYR A 423 20.89 -15.02 46.92
N CYS A 424 19.93 -14.17 46.58
CA CYS A 424 19.03 -13.54 47.53
C CYS A 424 17.69 -14.26 47.53
N ASP A 425 17.08 -14.39 48.71
CA ASP A 425 15.78 -15.04 48.87
C ASP A 425 14.71 -14.28 48.06
N PRO A 426 14.05 -14.91 47.06
CA PRO A 426 13.02 -14.29 46.25
C PRO A 426 11.84 -13.75 47.08
N ASP A 427 11.48 -14.41 48.18
CA ASP A 427 10.35 -14.00 49.03
C ASP A 427 10.66 -12.72 49.83
N SER A 428 11.95 -12.41 50.00
CA SER A 428 12.43 -11.18 50.63
C SER A 428 12.68 -10.03 49.65
N LYS A 429 12.41 -10.21 48.34
CA LYS A 429 12.69 -9.21 47.32
C LYS A 429 11.79 -7.97 47.52
N PRO A 430 12.36 -6.78 47.79
CA PRO A 430 11.58 -5.57 47.93
C PRO A 430 10.99 -5.15 46.57
N PRO A 431 9.86 -4.43 46.57
CA PRO A 431 9.27 -3.91 45.35
C PRO A 431 10.20 -2.87 44.69
N GLU A 432 10.16 -2.79 43.36
CA GLU A 432 10.88 -1.76 42.62
C GLU A 432 10.30 -0.38 42.93
N ASN A 433 11.15 0.57 43.33
CA ASN A 433 10.69 1.94 43.57
C ASN A 433 10.61 2.71 42.25
N GLN A 434 9.61 3.57 42.16
CA GLN A 434 9.46 4.51 41.05
C GLN A 434 9.17 5.90 41.59
N ARG A 435 9.74 6.92 40.97
CA ARG A 435 9.46 8.33 41.31
C ARG A 435 9.31 9.18 40.06
N ALA A 436 8.52 10.24 40.19
CA ALA A 436 8.43 11.27 39.17
C ALA A 436 9.75 12.06 39.10
N CYS A 437 10.14 12.42 37.88
CA CYS A 437 11.31 13.23 37.57
C CYS A 437 10.98 14.20 36.42
N ASN A 438 11.78 15.25 36.26
CA ASN A 438 11.65 16.24 35.18
C ASN A 438 10.21 16.75 35.01
N THR A 439 9.58 17.12 36.14
CA THR A 439 8.20 17.64 36.20
C THR A 439 8.08 19.06 35.67
N GLU A 440 9.20 19.69 35.29
CA GLU A 440 9.18 21.01 34.69
C GLU A 440 8.58 20.93 33.28
N PRO A 441 7.70 21.88 32.91
CA PRO A 441 7.09 21.87 31.59
C PRO A 441 8.12 22.08 30.48
N CYS A 442 7.97 21.33 29.38
CA CYS A 442 8.86 21.40 28.22
C CYS A 442 8.92 22.80 27.60
N PRO A 443 9.97 23.12 26.81
CA PRO A 443 9.95 24.30 25.95
C PRO A 443 8.73 24.29 25.01
N PRO A 444 8.12 25.45 24.74
CA PRO A 444 6.96 25.54 23.87
C PRO A 444 7.31 25.30 22.40
N GLU A 445 6.49 24.52 21.71
CA GLU A 445 6.67 24.13 20.31
C GLU A 445 5.37 24.33 19.51
N TRP A 446 5.51 24.47 18.18
CA TRP A 446 4.36 24.60 17.30
C TRP A 446 3.65 23.25 17.13
N PHE A 447 2.42 23.15 17.63
CA PHE A 447 1.48 22.13 17.21
C PHE A 447 0.92 22.47 15.83
N ILE A 448 1.01 21.51 14.92
CA ILE A 448 0.51 21.62 13.55
C ILE A 448 -0.55 20.55 13.36
N GLY A 449 -1.82 20.96 13.37
CA GLY A 449 -2.95 20.08 13.08
C GLY A 449 -3.06 19.75 11.59
N ASP A 450 -3.92 18.79 11.29
CA ASP A 450 -4.26 18.42 9.92
C ASP A 450 -4.97 19.56 9.18
N TRP A 451 -4.84 19.55 7.85
CA TRP A 451 -5.59 20.47 6.99
C TRP A 451 -7.07 20.13 6.97
N SER A 452 -7.93 21.15 7.06
CA SER A 452 -9.35 21.02 6.83
C SER A 452 -9.64 20.56 5.40
N GLU A 453 -10.86 20.07 5.19
CA GLU A 453 -11.40 19.97 3.84
C GLU A 453 -11.35 21.33 3.16
N CYS A 454 -11.15 21.31 1.84
CA CYS A 454 -11.04 22.52 1.05
C CYS A 454 -12.41 23.20 0.94
N SER A 455 -12.47 24.51 1.13
CA SER A 455 -13.74 25.27 1.10
C SER A 455 -14.50 25.21 -0.22
N LYS A 456 -13.83 24.86 -1.32
CA LYS A 456 -14.44 24.57 -2.62
C LYS A 456 -13.86 23.30 -3.18
N THR A 457 -14.65 22.54 -3.93
CA THR A 457 -14.19 21.33 -4.64
C THR A 457 -13.48 21.65 -5.97
N CYS A 458 -13.64 22.88 -6.48
CA CYS A 458 -13.06 23.40 -7.72
C CYS A 458 -13.18 24.95 -7.77
N ASP A 459 -12.56 25.60 -8.76
CA ASP A 459 -12.46 27.06 -8.96
C ASP A 459 -11.77 27.81 -7.79
N GLY A 460 -10.82 27.16 -7.11
CA GLY A 460 -9.96 27.76 -6.09
C GLY A 460 -10.67 27.96 -4.74
N GLY A 461 -10.30 27.14 -3.76
CA GLY A 461 -10.71 27.22 -2.36
C GLY A 461 -9.53 27.50 -1.42
N MET A 462 -9.83 27.60 -0.14
CA MET A 462 -8.85 27.68 0.93
C MET A 462 -9.07 26.52 1.88
N ARG A 463 -7.98 25.90 2.34
CA ARG A 463 -7.99 24.99 3.47
C ARG A 463 -7.21 25.61 4.61
N SER A 464 -7.68 25.37 5.82
CA SER A 464 -7.10 25.90 7.05
C SER A 464 -6.70 24.75 7.96
N ARG A 465 -5.60 24.89 8.69
CA ARG A 465 -5.20 23.94 9.73
C ARG A 465 -5.00 24.67 11.04
N THR A 466 -5.13 23.93 12.13
CA THR A 466 -4.88 24.47 13.47
C THR A 466 -3.37 24.61 13.70
N VAL A 467 -2.89 25.84 13.97
CA VAL A 467 -1.49 26.10 14.35
C VAL A 467 -1.50 26.74 15.73
N LEU A 468 -1.10 25.99 16.74
CA LEU A 468 -1.10 26.42 18.14
C LEU A 468 0.31 26.34 18.69
N CYS A 469 0.71 27.30 19.53
CA CYS A 469 1.92 27.16 20.33
C CYS A 469 1.54 26.35 21.57
N ILE A 470 2.07 25.14 21.73
CA ILE A 470 1.74 24.28 22.86
C ILE A 470 2.96 24.03 23.73
N ARG A 471 2.71 23.86 25.02
CA ARG A 471 3.72 23.51 26.01
C ARG A 471 3.25 22.27 26.76
N LYS A 472 4.05 21.21 26.75
CA LYS A 472 3.75 20.03 27.56
C LYS A 472 4.04 20.35 29.03
N ILE A 473 3.01 20.29 29.87
CA ILE A 473 3.10 20.57 31.32
C ILE A 473 3.06 19.29 32.16
N GLY A 474 2.58 18.19 31.58
CA GLY A 474 2.54 16.87 32.20
C GLY A 474 2.53 15.72 31.19
N PRO A 475 2.42 14.46 31.66
CA PRO A 475 2.49 13.27 30.81
C PRO A 475 1.38 13.20 29.74
N SER A 476 0.24 13.80 30.05
CA SER A 476 -0.95 13.87 29.20
C SER A 476 -1.61 15.26 29.28
N GLU A 477 -0.93 16.23 29.88
CA GLU A 477 -1.41 17.60 30.02
C GLU A 477 -0.59 18.54 29.14
N GLU A 478 -1.30 19.24 28.26
CA GLU A 478 -0.74 20.21 27.33
C GLU A 478 -1.43 21.56 27.54
N GLU A 479 -0.63 22.61 27.59
CA GLU A 479 -1.11 23.99 27.72
C GLU A 479 -0.94 24.70 26.37
N THR A 480 -1.97 25.41 25.92
CA THR A 480 -1.87 26.27 24.73
C THR A 480 -1.43 27.66 25.14
N LEU A 481 -0.31 28.12 24.57
CA LEU A 481 0.28 29.42 24.83
C LEU A 481 0.05 30.39 23.66
N ASP A 482 0.34 31.68 23.91
CA ASP A 482 0.38 32.67 22.85
C ASP A 482 1.50 32.39 21.84
N ALA A 483 1.24 32.73 20.58
CA ALA A 483 2.13 32.52 19.43
C ALA A 483 3.54 33.09 19.63
N ALA A 484 3.72 34.15 20.43
CA ALA A 484 5.02 34.77 20.68
C ALA A 484 5.98 33.89 21.51
N ASN A 485 5.48 32.89 22.23
CA ASN A 485 6.30 32.03 23.09
C ASN A 485 7.05 30.94 22.30
N CYS A 486 6.60 30.62 21.09
CA CYS A 486 7.29 29.69 20.20
C CYS A 486 8.31 30.47 19.36
N LEU A 487 9.60 30.30 19.67
CA LEU A 487 10.71 31.09 19.10
C LEU A 487 11.03 30.76 17.62
N THR A 488 10.42 29.72 17.08
CA THR A 488 10.61 29.28 15.69
C THR A 488 9.55 29.90 14.77
N HIS A 489 9.84 29.96 13.46
CA HIS A 489 8.94 30.60 12.49
C HIS A 489 7.55 29.95 12.48
N ARG A 490 6.49 30.76 12.65
CA ARG A 490 5.10 30.30 12.71
C ARG A 490 4.69 29.58 11.42
N PRO A 491 4.23 28.31 11.48
CA PRO A 491 3.74 27.59 10.32
C PRO A 491 2.50 28.24 9.68
N MET A 492 2.34 28.05 8.36
CA MET A 492 1.18 28.62 7.64
C MET A 492 -0.13 27.98 8.09
N GLU A 493 -1.12 28.80 8.44
CA GLU A 493 -2.44 28.36 8.92
C GLU A 493 -3.45 28.15 7.78
N LYS A 494 -3.22 28.79 6.63
CA LYS A 494 -4.13 28.77 5.47
C LYS A 494 -3.33 28.60 4.19
N GLU A 495 -3.84 27.77 3.29
CA GLU A 495 -3.25 27.61 1.97
C GLU A 495 -4.32 27.41 0.87
N PRO A 496 -4.01 27.80 -0.38
CA PRO A 496 -4.90 27.60 -1.50
C PRO A 496 -5.03 26.10 -1.83
N CYS A 497 -6.24 25.67 -2.16
CA CYS A 497 -6.54 24.29 -2.53
C CYS A 497 -7.58 24.26 -3.65
N ASN A 498 -7.69 23.10 -4.32
CA ASN A 498 -8.64 22.85 -5.39
C ASN A 498 -8.68 23.92 -6.50
N ASN A 499 -7.51 24.23 -7.06
CA ASN A 499 -7.35 25.24 -8.11
C ASN A 499 -7.80 24.76 -9.50
N GLN A 500 -8.27 23.52 -9.62
CA GLN A 500 -8.87 22.98 -10.83
C GLN A 500 -10.21 23.65 -11.13
N SER A 501 -10.49 23.90 -12.41
CA SER A 501 -11.76 24.50 -12.82
C SER A 501 -12.94 23.54 -12.67
N CYS A 502 -14.10 24.05 -12.26
CA CYS A 502 -15.29 23.22 -12.11
C CYS A 502 -15.78 22.68 -13.46
N PRO A 503 -16.29 21.44 -13.52
CA PRO A 503 -16.84 20.88 -14.74
C PRO A 503 -18.05 21.70 -15.23
N PRO A 504 -18.22 21.85 -16.55
CA PRO A 504 -19.34 22.60 -17.11
C PRO A 504 -20.67 21.87 -16.91
N GLN A 505 -21.76 22.63 -16.84
CA GLN A 505 -23.11 22.17 -16.56
C GLN A 505 -24.06 22.40 -17.75
N TRP A 506 -25.06 21.52 -17.88
CA TRP A 506 -26.12 21.68 -18.88
C TRP A 506 -27.12 22.74 -18.46
N VAL A 507 -27.34 23.71 -19.34
CA VAL A 507 -28.32 24.78 -19.16
C VAL A 507 -29.37 24.66 -20.25
N ALA A 508 -30.63 24.44 -19.85
CA ALA A 508 -31.76 24.35 -20.76
C ALA A 508 -32.41 25.72 -20.96
N LEU A 509 -32.60 26.13 -22.22
CA LEU A 509 -33.40 27.29 -22.58
C LEU A 509 -34.90 26.96 -22.62
N ASP A 510 -35.71 28.00 -22.83
CA ASP A 510 -37.16 27.89 -22.88
C ASP A 510 -37.67 27.01 -24.04
N TRP A 511 -38.84 26.42 -23.83
CA TRP A 511 -39.52 25.58 -24.83
C TRP A 511 -40.17 26.42 -25.93
N SER A 512 -40.10 25.91 -27.16
CA SER A 512 -40.82 26.44 -28.32
C SER A 512 -42.33 26.27 -28.19
N GLU A 513 -43.08 26.96 -29.05
CA GLU A 513 -44.48 26.63 -29.31
C GLU A 513 -44.64 25.17 -29.80
N CYS A 514 -45.80 24.59 -29.54
CA CYS A 514 -46.14 23.23 -29.97
C CYS A 514 -46.45 23.22 -31.48
N THR A 515 -45.84 22.30 -32.22
CA THR A 515 -46.10 22.10 -33.65
C THR A 515 -46.58 20.68 -33.95
N PRO A 516 -47.65 20.49 -34.74
CA PRO A 516 -48.55 21.50 -35.31
C PRO A 516 -49.39 22.24 -34.26
N LYS A 517 -49.94 23.41 -34.61
CA LYS A 517 -50.73 24.27 -33.69
C LYS A 517 -52.10 23.69 -33.28
N CYS A 518 -52.45 22.50 -33.77
CA CYS A 518 -53.59 21.73 -33.32
C CYS A 518 -53.25 20.23 -33.31
N GLY A 519 -53.95 19.41 -32.52
CA GLY A 519 -53.71 17.97 -32.41
C GLY A 519 -52.41 17.62 -31.66
N PRO A 520 -51.97 16.35 -31.74
CA PRO A 520 -50.72 15.90 -31.12
C PRO A 520 -49.50 16.48 -31.85
N GLY A 521 -48.54 16.98 -31.08
CA GLY A 521 -47.34 17.65 -31.60
C GLY A 521 -46.16 17.58 -30.63
N PHE A 522 -45.12 18.37 -30.90
CA PHE A 522 -43.92 18.43 -30.07
C PHE A 522 -43.48 19.87 -29.80
N LYS A 523 -42.97 20.11 -28.58
CA LYS A 523 -42.18 21.31 -28.25
C LYS A 523 -40.69 20.95 -28.28
N HIS A 524 -39.87 21.89 -28.71
CA HIS A 524 -38.41 21.75 -28.78
C HIS A 524 -37.75 22.82 -27.92
N ARG A 525 -36.58 22.54 -27.33
CA ARG A 525 -35.78 23.55 -26.63
C ARG A 525 -34.31 23.35 -26.93
N ILE A 526 -33.50 24.39 -26.73
CA ILE A 526 -32.06 24.31 -26.90
C ILE A 526 -31.42 24.04 -25.54
N VAL A 527 -30.46 23.12 -25.49
CA VAL A 527 -29.63 22.84 -24.30
C VAL A 527 -28.18 23.19 -24.62
N LEU A 528 -27.55 23.98 -23.77
CA LEU A 528 -26.18 24.46 -23.95
C LEU A 528 -25.32 23.96 -22.79
N CYS A 529 -24.11 23.50 -23.10
CA CYS A 529 -23.11 23.20 -22.08
C CYS A 529 -22.42 24.51 -21.69
N LYS A 530 -22.47 24.92 -20.43
CA LYS A 530 -21.87 26.18 -19.98
C LYS A 530 -20.96 25.96 -18.78
N SER A 531 -19.97 26.82 -18.59
CA SER A 531 -19.15 26.85 -17.37
C SER A 531 -20.00 26.95 -16.10
N SER A 532 -19.41 26.61 -14.96
CA SER A 532 -20.01 26.79 -13.62
C SER A 532 -20.57 28.20 -13.42
N ASP A 533 -19.86 29.23 -13.89
CA ASP A 533 -20.23 30.65 -13.82
C ASP A 533 -21.23 31.11 -14.91
N LEU A 534 -21.68 30.23 -15.80
CA LEU A 534 -22.60 30.49 -16.92
C LEU A 534 -22.10 31.49 -17.99
N LEU A 535 -20.85 31.95 -17.90
CA LEU A 535 -20.27 32.97 -18.77
C LEU A 535 -19.76 32.39 -20.09
N LYS A 536 -19.16 31.20 -20.06
CA LYS A 536 -18.59 30.53 -21.24
C LYS A 536 -19.50 29.39 -21.69
N THR A 537 -19.74 29.31 -22.99
CA THR A 537 -20.49 28.20 -23.61
C THR A 537 -19.52 27.25 -24.27
N PHE A 538 -19.62 25.98 -23.92
CA PHE A 538 -18.77 24.89 -24.37
C PHE A 538 -19.49 23.99 -25.38
N PRO A 539 -18.75 23.21 -26.18
CA PRO A 539 -19.32 22.17 -27.01
C PRO A 539 -20.08 21.13 -26.19
N ALA A 540 -21.13 20.55 -26.77
CA ALA A 540 -22.00 19.56 -26.12
C ALA A 540 -21.25 18.37 -25.48
N ALA A 541 -20.10 17.96 -26.04
CA ALA A 541 -19.31 16.84 -25.57
C ALA A 541 -18.57 17.09 -24.24
N GLN A 542 -18.48 18.36 -23.79
CA GLN A 542 -17.79 18.72 -22.54
C GLN A 542 -18.68 18.58 -21.30
N CYS A 543 -19.99 18.44 -21.48
CA CYS A 543 -20.93 18.13 -20.41
C CYS A 543 -21.35 16.67 -20.52
N GLN A 544 -21.49 15.98 -19.38
CA GLN A 544 -21.86 14.57 -19.32
C GLN A 544 -23.27 14.33 -19.89
N ASP A 545 -23.40 13.36 -20.80
CA ASP A 545 -24.67 13.07 -21.47
C ASP A 545 -25.74 12.51 -20.52
N GLU A 546 -25.38 11.86 -19.40
CA GLU A 546 -26.36 11.34 -18.43
C GLU A 546 -27.25 12.44 -17.84
N ASN A 547 -26.68 13.63 -17.67
CA ASN A 547 -27.35 14.79 -17.07
C ASN A 547 -27.97 15.73 -18.11
N LYS A 548 -28.02 15.33 -19.38
CA LYS A 548 -28.50 16.18 -20.48
C LYS A 548 -30.03 16.33 -20.45
N PRO A 549 -30.55 17.57 -20.32
CA PRO A 549 -31.99 17.80 -20.30
C PRO A 549 -32.64 17.43 -21.66
N PRO A 550 -33.89 16.93 -21.68
CA PRO A 550 -34.56 16.53 -22.92
C PRO A 550 -34.73 17.70 -23.88
N VAL A 551 -34.41 17.50 -25.16
CA VAL A 551 -34.47 18.52 -26.23
C VAL A 551 -35.86 18.60 -26.88
N ARG A 552 -36.69 17.55 -26.72
CA ARG A 552 -38.01 17.42 -27.33
C ARG A 552 -39.01 16.79 -26.36
N ILE A 553 -40.20 17.36 -26.25
CA ILE A 553 -41.30 16.82 -25.42
C ILE A 553 -42.63 16.81 -26.20
N ARG A 554 -43.52 15.87 -25.87
CA ARG A 554 -44.85 15.76 -26.49
C ARG A 554 -45.80 16.84 -25.97
N CYS A 555 -46.65 17.35 -26.85
CA CYS A 555 -47.74 18.26 -26.53
C CYS A 555 -48.99 17.88 -27.33
N SER A 556 -50.17 18.34 -26.91
CA SER A 556 -51.42 18.14 -27.65
C SER A 556 -52.30 19.37 -27.52
N LEU A 557 -52.60 20.02 -28.65
CA LEU A 557 -53.35 21.28 -28.70
C LEU A 557 -54.71 21.07 -29.36
N GLY A 558 -55.78 20.85 -28.60
CA GLY A 558 -57.16 20.82 -29.16
C GLY A 558 -57.39 19.87 -30.35
N ARG A 559 -58.61 19.89 -30.92
CA ARG A 559 -58.93 19.15 -32.16
C ARG A 559 -58.63 20.03 -33.37
N CYS A 560 -58.03 19.45 -34.41
CA CYS A 560 -57.82 20.16 -35.66
C CYS A 560 -59.15 20.39 -36.41
N PRO A 561 -59.27 21.47 -37.19
CA PRO A 561 -60.46 21.72 -38.01
C PRO A 561 -60.74 20.57 -38.98
N PRO A 562 -62.02 20.22 -39.21
CA PRO A 562 -62.37 19.17 -40.15
C PRO A 562 -62.03 19.57 -41.60
N PRO A 563 -61.77 18.59 -42.49
CA PRO A 563 -61.55 18.85 -43.91
C PRO A 563 -62.78 19.48 -44.56
N ARG A 564 -62.55 20.36 -45.53
CA ARG A 564 -63.61 21.12 -46.23
C ARG A 564 -63.50 20.99 -47.74
N TRP A 565 -64.65 21.02 -48.41
CA TRP A 565 -64.71 21.13 -49.86
C TRP A 565 -64.20 22.49 -50.31
N VAL A 566 -63.26 22.47 -51.25
CA VAL A 566 -62.76 23.65 -51.94
C VAL A 566 -63.11 23.48 -53.41
N ALA A 567 -63.91 24.41 -53.93
CA ALA A 567 -64.27 24.46 -55.33
C ALA A 567 -63.34 25.44 -56.07
N GLY A 568 -62.81 25.01 -57.21
CA GLY A 568 -62.07 25.85 -58.14
C GLY A 568 -63.01 26.73 -58.98
N ASP A 569 -62.42 27.53 -59.86
CA ASP A 569 -63.18 28.42 -60.74
C ASP A 569 -63.98 27.65 -61.81
N TRP A 570 -65.07 28.24 -62.28
CA TRP A 570 -65.89 27.69 -63.36
C TRP A 570 -65.15 27.78 -64.70
N GLY A 571 -65.16 26.69 -65.46
CA GLY A 571 -64.64 26.63 -66.83
C GLY A 571 -65.51 27.38 -67.83
N GLN A 572 -65.08 27.41 -69.09
CA GLN A 572 -65.82 28.09 -70.16
C GLN A 572 -67.18 27.41 -70.43
N CYS A 573 -68.18 28.22 -70.83
CA CYS A 573 -69.50 27.72 -71.18
C CYS A 573 -69.43 26.84 -72.44
N SER A 574 -70.06 25.67 -72.39
CA SER A 574 -70.01 24.70 -73.49
C SER A 574 -70.70 25.18 -74.78
N ALA A 575 -71.61 26.15 -74.69
CA ALA A 575 -72.30 26.73 -75.84
C ALA A 575 -71.65 28.06 -76.24
N GLN A 576 -71.32 28.21 -77.52
CA GLN A 576 -70.78 29.46 -78.08
C GLN A 576 -71.85 30.53 -78.32
N CYS A 577 -73.13 30.17 -78.30
CA CYS A 577 -74.26 31.08 -78.40
C CYS A 577 -75.50 30.43 -77.76
N GLY A 578 -76.19 31.11 -76.85
CA GLY A 578 -77.37 30.59 -76.13
C GLY A 578 -77.04 29.80 -74.86
N LEU A 579 -77.95 28.91 -74.42
CA LEU A 579 -77.80 28.14 -73.18
C LEU A 579 -76.79 26.99 -73.33
N GLY A 580 -75.85 26.89 -72.39
CA GLY A 580 -74.85 25.82 -72.27
C GLY A 580 -74.60 25.41 -70.82
N GLN A 581 -73.55 24.62 -70.58
CA GLN A 581 -73.13 24.19 -69.25
C GLN A 581 -71.64 24.48 -69.02
N GLN A 582 -71.28 24.84 -67.79
CA GLN A 582 -69.89 25.03 -67.36
C GLN A 582 -69.58 24.11 -66.18
N MET A 583 -68.34 23.61 -66.12
CA MET A 583 -67.87 22.68 -65.09
C MET A 583 -66.72 23.28 -64.27
N ARG A 584 -66.59 22.88 -62.99
CA ARG A 584 -65.46 23.25 -62.10
C ARG A 584 -64.92 22.06 -61.34
N THR A 585 -63.67 22.16 -60.89
CA THR A 585 -63.08 21.17 -59.98
C THR A 585 -63.57 21.38 -58.55
N VAL A 586 -63.82 20.29 -57.83
CA VAL A 586 -64.24 20.33 -56.43
C VAL A 586 -63.44 19.25 -55.69
N GLN A 587 -62.59 19.66 -54.75
CA GLN A 587 -61.68 18.78 -54.02
C GLN A 587 -61.89 18.93 -52.51
N CYS A 588 -61.85 17.82 -51.78
CA CYS A 588 -61.88 17.84 -50.33
C CYS A 588 -60.44 17.97 -49.79
N LEU A 589 -60.17 19.02 -49.00
CA LEU A 589 -58.85 19.31 -48.45
C LEU A 589 -58.88 19.38 -46.92
N SER A 590 -57.86 18.81 -46.27
CA SER A 590 -57.60 18.94 -44.83
C SER A 590 -57.16 20.35 -44.46
N TYR A 591 -57.12 20.65 -43.16
CA TYR A 591 -56.66 21.96 -42.68
C TYR A 591 -55.19 22.27 -43.04
N THR A 592 -54.37 21.24 -43.33
CA THR A 592 -52.98 21.38 -43.80
C THR A 592 -52.86 21.51 -45.31
N GLY A 593 -53.98 21.51 -46.06
CA GLY A 593 -54.01 21.60 -47.51
C GLY A 593 -53.78 20.28 -48.24
N GLN A 594 -53.80 19.14 -47.54
CA GLN A 594 -53.65 17.81 -48.12
C GLN A 594 -55.02 17.24 -48.55
N ALA A 595 -55.07 16.41 -49.59
CA ALA A 595 -56.31 15.78 -50.04
C ALA A 595 -56.91 14.88 -48.94
N SER A 596 -58.21 14.98 -48.71
CA SER A 596 -58.96 14.20 -47.71
C SER A 596 -60.23 13.62 -48.32
N SER A 597 -60.77 12.56 -47.72
CA SER A 597 -62.05 11.93 -48.09
C SER A 597 -63.14 12.13 -47.04
N GLU A 598 -62.87 12.87 -45.96
CA GLU A 598 -63.78 12.99 -44.80
C GLU A 598 -64.72 14.21 -44.90
N CYS A 599 -64.82 14.87 -46.06
CA CYS A 599 -65.76 15.97 -46.25
C CYS A 599 -67.20 15.44 -46.45
N PRO A 600 -68.22 16.02 -45.79
CA PRO A 600 -69.62 15.61 -45.99
C PRO A 600 -70.08 15.87 -47.44
N GLU A 601 -70.58 14.84 -48.13
CA GLU A 601 -71.06 14.95 -49.52
C GLU A 601 -72.26 15.90 -49.66
N THR A 602 -73.06 16.08 -48.60
CA THR A 602 -74.18 17.04 -48.59
C THR A 602 -73.74 18.49 -48.78
N LEU A 603 -72.49 18.80 -48.42
CA LEU A 603 -71.90 20.13 -48.55
C LEU A 603 -71.04 20.25 -49.80
N ARG A 604 -71.00 19.22 -50.66
CA ARG A 604 -70.20 19.24 -51.89
C ARG A 604 -70.79 20.27 -52.86
N PRO A 605 -70.04 21.33 -53.20
CA PRO A 605 -70.50 22.33 -54.15
C PRO A 605 -70.79 21.69 -55.52
N PRO A 606 -71.79 22.18 -56.28
CA PRO A 606 -72.09 21.62 -57.59
C PRO A 606 -70.87 21.76 -58.50
N SER A 607 -70.54 20.69 -59.22
CA SER A 607 -69.44 20.67 -60.19
C SER A 607 -69.86 21.11 -61.59
N MET A 608 -71.16 21.34 -61.81
CA MET A 608 -71.74 21.74 -63.10
C MET A 608 -72.88 22.73 -62.89
N GLN A 609 -72.96 23.77 -63.71
CA GLN A 609 -74.08 24.72 -63.71
C GLN A 609 -74.42 25.17 -65.14
N GLN A 610 -75.66 25.62 -65.35
CA GLN A 610 -76.06 26.24 -66.62
C GLN A 610 -75.42 27.62 -66.76
N CYS A 611 -75.10 27.97 -68.01
CA CYS A 611 -74.57 29.26 -68.40
C CYS A 611 -75.26 29.71 -69.70
N GLU A 612 -75.32 31.01 -69.94
CA GLU A 612 -75.90 31.58 -71.16
C GLU A 612 -74.87 32.48 -71.83
N SER A 613 -74.50 32.17 -73.08
CA SER A 613 -73.55 32.95 -73.86
C SER A 613 -74.28 33.92 -74.79
N LYS A 614 -74.04 35.23 -74.59
CA LYS A 614 -74.65 36.30 -75.38
C LYS A 614 -74.07 36.31 -76.80
N CYS A 615 -74.92 36.35 -77.82
CA CYS A 615 -74.52 36.38 -79.22
C CYS A 615 -74.63 37.83 -79.74
N ASP A 616 -73.51 38.54 -79.88
CA ASP A 616 -73.46 39.68 -80.80
C ASP A 616 -72.04 40.02 -81.27
N SER A 617 -72.00 40.63 -82.44
CA SER A 617 -70.90 40.66 -83.41
C SER A 617 -69.96 41.86 -83.25
N THR A 618 -68.66 41.57 -83.44
CA THR A 618 -67.54 42.47 -83.82
C THR A 618 -66.91 43.42 -82.77
N PRO A 619 -65.59 43.68 -82.89
CA PRO A 619 -64.69 43.87 -81.74
C PRO A 619 -64.06 45.27 -81.65
N ILE A 620 -63.99 45.83 -80.44
CA ILE A 620 -63.15 47.00 -80.07
C ILE A 620 -62.63 46.71 -78.65
N SER A 621 -61.37 46.26 -78.54
CA SER A 621 -60.22 47.07 -78.11
C SER A 621 -60.32 47.55 -76.66
N ASN A 622 -59.95 46.65 -75.73
CA ASN A 622 -59.55 46.99 -74.37
C ASN A 622 -58.14 47.60 -74.39
N THR A 623 -58.04 48.88 -74.03
CA THR A 623 -56.80 49.47 -73.53
C THR A 623 -56.95 49.71 -72.03
N GLU A 624 -56.63 48.69 -71.24
CA GLU A 624 -56.18 48.86 -69.86
C GLU A 624 -54.67 48.67 -69.81
N GLU A 625 -53.97 49.66 -69.25
CA GLU A 625 -52.52 49.74 -69.19
C GLU A 625 -51.90 48.64 -68.31
N CYS A 626 -50.97 47.90 -68.92
CA CYS A 626 -50.14 46.86 -68.34
C CYS A 626 -49.14 47.44 -67.29
N LYS A 627 -49.26 47.04 -66.01
CA LYS A 627 -48.37 47.45 -64.90
C LYS A 627 -47.80 46.23 -64.17
N ASP A 628 -46.55 46.33 -63.70
CA ASP A 628 -45.90 45.28 -62.92
C ASP A 628 -46.50 45.16 -61.51
N VAL A 629 -46.67 43.94 -61.00
CA VAL A 629 -47.28 43.68 -59.69
C VAL A 629 -46.26 43.92 -58.57
N ASN A 630 -46.45 45.00 -57.82
CA ASN A 630 -45.45 45.63 -56.95
C ASN A 630 -45.22 44.99 -55.56
N LYS A 631 -45.33 43.65 -55.41
CA LYS A 631 -45.21 42.98 -54.08
C LYS A 631 -43.94 42.16 -53.82
N VAL A 632 -43.03 41.97 -54.80
CA VAL A 632 -41.70 41.37 -54.54
C VAL A 632 -40.69 41.82 -55.63
N ALA A 633 -39.48 42.21 -55.24
CA ALA A 633 -38.46 42.84 -56.11
C ALA A 633 -37.70 41.87 -57.05
N TYR A 634 -38.40 41.07 -57.87
CA TYR A 634 -37.74 40.13 -58.82
C TYR A 634 -38.01 40.40 -60.31
N CYS A 635 -38.87 41.36 -60.70
CA CYS A 635 -39.13 41.65 -62.12
C CYS A 635 -37.87 42.01 -62.95
N PRO A 636 -36.88 42.76 -62.42
CA PRO A 636 -35.61 42.99 -63.14
C PRO A 636 -34.77 41.72 -63.38
N LEU A 637 -34.90 40.71 -62.50
CA LEU A 637 -34.20 39.43 -62.65
C LEU A 637 -34.83 38.55 -63.75
N VAL A 638 -36.16 38.66 -63.94
CA VAL A 638 -36.90 37.92 -64.99
C VAL A 638 -36.39 38.29 -66.39
N LEU A 639 -36.11 39.59 -66.62
CA LEU A 639 -35.50 40.05 -67.87
C LEU A 639 -34.06 39.54 -68.02
N LYS A 640 -33.25 39.65 -66.96
CA LYS A 640 -31.84 39.22 -66.94
C LYS A 640 -31.66 37.73 -67.29
N PHE A 641 -32.59 36.87 -66.85
CA PHE A 641 -32.54 35.42 -67.11
C PHE A 641 -33.44 34.96 -68.27
N LYS A 642 -33.97 35.90 -69.09
CA LYS A 642 -34.80 35.62 -70.28
C LYS A 642 -36.06 34.78 -70.02
N PHE A 643 -36.73 35.00 -68.89
CA PHE A 643 -37.96 34.29 -68.55
C PHE A 643 -39.25 34.97 -69.02
N CYS A 644 -39.15 36.08 -69.77
CA CYS A 644 -40.30 36.82 -70.33
C CYS A 644 -41.15 36.02 -71.34
N SER A 645 -40.60 34.96 -71.94
CA SER A 645 -41.34 34.04 -72.82
C SER A 645 -42.37 33.18 -72.07
N ARG A 646 -42.28 33.08 -70.74
CA ARG A 646 -43.20 32.29 -69.92
C ARG A 646 -44.37 33.14 -69.47
N ALA A 647 -45.58 32.71 -69.82
CA ALA A 647 -46.83 33.46 -69.61
C ALA A 647 -47.02 33.95 -68.16
N TYR A 648 -46.68 33.12 -67.17
CA TYR A 648 -46.78 33.49 -65.74
C TYR A 648 -45.94 34.73 -65.38
N PHE A 649 -44.68 34.78 -65.84
CA PHE A 649 -43.80 35.92 -65.55
C PHE A 649 -44.15 37.15 -66.40
N ARG A 650 -44.62 36.94 -67.63
CA ARG A 650 -45.13 38.01 -68.50
C ARG A 650 -46.38 38.69 -67.94
N GLN A 651 -47.22 37.96 -67.21
CA GLN A 651 -48.44 38.50 -66.62
C GLN A 651 -48.15 39.30 -65.34
N MET A 652 -47.15 38.90 -64.55
CA MET A 652 -46.79 39.56 -63.29
C MET A 652 -45.81 40.73 -63.47
N CYS A 653 -44.93 40.63 -64.47
CA CYS A 653 -43.93 41.65 -64.83
C CYS A 653 -44.20 42.18 -66.24
N CYS A 654 -45.46 42.53 -66.47
CA CYS A 654 -46.01 42.93 -67.75
C CYS A 654 -45.28 44.12 -68.40
N LYS A 655 -44.96 45.17 -67.62
CA LYS A 655 -44.21 46.35 -68.07
C LYS A 655 -42.73 46.02 -68.28
N THR A 656 -42.12 45.23 -67.41
CA THR A 656 -40.69 44.85 -67.54
C THR A 656 -40.41 43.96 -68.76
N CYS A 657 -41.37 43.11 -69.15
CA CYS A 657 -41.28 42.24 -70.32
C CYS A 657 -41.90 42.83 -71.60
N GLN A 658 -42.29 44.11 -71.58
CA GLN A 658 -42.94 44.76 -72.72
C GLN A 658 -41.89 45.10 -73.80
N GLY A 659 -41.69 44.19 -74.76
CA GLY A 659 -40.75 44.37 -75.88
C GLY A 659 -39.65 43.31 -76.01
N HIS A 660 -39.69 42.24 -75.21
CA HIS A 660 -38.79 41.07 -75.27
C HIS A 660 -39.60 39.78 -75.21
#